data_AF-A0A970C129-F1
#
_entry.id   AF-A0A970C129-F1
#
_cell.length_a   1.000
_cell.length_b   1.000
_cell.length_c   1.000
_cell.angle_alpha   90.00
_cell.angle_beta   90.00
_cell.angle_gamma   90.00
#
_symmetry.space_group_name_H-M   'P 1'
#
loop_
_entity.id
_entity.type
_entity.pdbx_description
1 polymer ?
#
loop_
_entity_poly.entity_id
_entity_poly.type
_entity_poly.pdbx_seq_one_letter_code
_entity_poly.pdbx_strand_id
1 'polypeptide(L)'
;IGPSSDYFKEGLLLVGDKRAQLEKLLKENTYDGFVFLATSPAAWPKDLQYWLTARLLEGAGIAVLGNDSTWGLPGRGEADDELTATIPRDAMTRAVPSTNGVYRNHLGDPMPPLERIEIPLEVPPVRRFTLGKGRYDVFSVRHTGGYIATAISPQAEMPPDELFQAEYFCGLSCRIVLDALGRLPERRLLRVEAPGAPLPPATAGEVTLLTAGPRPFAGTVRRVLRDRWGRVQASGTQKVAVTAGTNHIALAVPPLDAGDYYADAWLLDGTKVVDWASARFTVRACDGGPCRCNPSCRSLLPAPALQEISFVHRTIGPGEALAATVTVAHATSATTLRAEIRDIRGRVTERVGGITAAGGAAGIVLPSSRLWHTFQNLDVFLEQDGRVLDRRSHTFFYRHPERDDYAIFTDSDATGRILDHRQEILRGYGIQLFQGNGAPELLAKGGDITTRFWLSGSNNRTGGSLASDAYHRGVAATFRHIATQLRERNGRFVSTGDDSGVASDFASNYPNWIPPFFRRIRQKYEAAGVGAAEYRRQRGLPGGGNSFFWWMDSVNVPELVSMKLQPGDLRDFTDAFREAYRTIEEFNHANGTAFASWAAITEETLPRIKPALAPDVIGFQNWLRNKYGEIARLNAAWGVQTNSFAAIDPKLVADQTEKGVFAPAIDKTTYLEDLFIRHMKSVAEAVHAVDPTIGIGQGAASFGNIVPEVLAHTDTIIPYIGPLDIELARALPHKWVGETIGIYGGKKVPDAMRRKQVWHGLFTGCNFSWFWSACIAGLHGDLTTNPGRSGVMLESYREVTRGPDALLLRGRRLNDGIAILHSRSSGHMTPHAQEMSTHA
;
A
#
# COMPACT_ATOMS: atom_id res chain seq x y z
N ILE A 1 -13.35 -1.56 -9.58
CA ILE A 1 -12.42 -1.89 -10.68
C ILE A 1 -12.40 -3.42 -10.76
N GLY A 2 -13.25 -3.98 -11.63
CA GLY A 2 -13.45 -5.42 -11.81
C GLY A 2 -12.90 -5.88 -13.16
N PRO A 3 -12.85 -7.20 -13.44
CA PRO A 3 -12.20 -7.76 -14.61
C PRO A 3 -12.87 -7.28 -15.90
N SER A 4 -12.02 -6.91 -16.86
CA SER A 4 -12.37 -6.42 -18.20
C SER A 4 -12.85 -7.52 -19.13
N SER A 5 -13.89 -8.25 -18.74
CA SER A 5 -14.68 -9.09 -19.65
C SER A 5 -16.14 -8.60 -19.60
N ASP A 6 -16.62 -8.14 -20.76
CA ASP A 6 -17.98 -7.67 -21.10
C ASP A 6 -18.24 -6.16 -21.23
N TYR A 7 -17.34 -5.29 -20.75
CA TYR A 7 -17.53 -3.82 -20.82
C TYR A 7 -17.61 -3.20 -22.24
N PHE A 8 -17.25 -3.93 -23.30
CA PHE A 8 -17.25 -3.41 -24.67
C PHE A 8 -18.40 -3.93 -25.55
N LYS A 9 -19.18 -4.93 -25.09
CA LYS A 9 -20.33 -5.45 -25.86
C LYS A 9 -21.64 -4.74 -25.52
N GLU A 10 -21.75 -4.24 -24.29
CA GLU A 10 -22.85 -3.37 -23.87
C GLU A 10 -22.33 -1.93 -23.95
N GLY A 11 -22.83 -1.13 -24.90
CA GLY A 11 -22.38 0.25 -25.10
C GLY A 11 -22.29 1.03 -23.78
N LEU A 12 -21.28 1.90 -23.66
CA LEU A 12 -21.11 2.78 -22.51
C LEU A 12 -22.37 3.64 -22.31
N LEU A 13 -23.26 3.23 -21.41
CA LEU A 13 -24.32 4.09 -20.91
C LEU A 13 -23.66 5.25 -20.17
N LEU A 14 -23.90 6.48 -20.65
CA LEU A 14 -23.42 7.68 -20.00
C LEU A 14 -24.03 7.75 -18.58
N VAL A 15 -23.36 8.46 -17.66
CA VAL A 15 -23.81 8.59 -16.26
C VAL A 15 -25.27 9.06 -16.17
N GLY A 16 -25.72 9.90 -17.11
CA GLY A 16 -27.11 10.35 -17.21
C GLY A 16 -28.12 9.22 -17.52
N ASP A 17 -27.78 8.29 -18.40
CA ASP A 17 -28.66 7.19 -18.79
C ASP A 17 -28.81 6.16 -17.65
N LYS A 18 -27.69 5.88 -16.95
CA LYS A 18 -27.72 5.05 -15.73
C LYS A 18 -28.53 5.70 -14.61
N ARG A 19 -28.45 7.03 -14.48
CA ARG A 19 -29.28 7.79 -13.53
C ARG A 19 -30.76 7.66 -13.86
N ALA A 20 -31.14 7.85 -15.13
CA ALA A 20 -32.54 7.75 -15.56
C ALA A 20 -33.11 6.34 -15.35
N GLN A 21 -32.32 5.29 -15.63
CA GLN A 21 -32.71 3.90 -15.36
C GLN A 21 -32.86 3.60 -13.87
N LEU A 22 -31.94 4.10 -13.03
CA LEU A 22 -32.05 3.95 -11.58
C LEU A 22 -33.27 4.68 -11.03
N GLU A 23 -33.51 5.92 -11.46
CA GLU A 23 -34.70 6.68 -11.09
C GLU A 23 -35.99 5.96 -11.49
N LYS A 24 -36.04 5.40 -12.71
CA LYS A 24 -37.17 4.61 -13.20
C LYS A 24 -37.39 3.38 -12.32
N LEU A 25 -36.32 2.61 -12.05
CA LEU A 25 -36.38 1.39 -11.25
C LEU A 25 -36.80 1.64 -9.80
N LEU A 26 -36.39 2.79 -9.23
CA LEU A 26 -36.75 3.21 -7.87
C LEU A 26 -38.18 3.77 -7.78
N LYS A 27 -38.66 4.48 -8.81
CA LYS A 27 -40.00 5.11 -8.80
C LYS A 27 -41.11 4.16 -9.24
N GLU A 28 -40.82 3.17 -10.08
CA GLU A 28 -41.80 2.18 -10.58
C GLU A 28 -42.04 1.01 -9.62
N ASN A 29 -41.17 0.84 -8.61
CA ASN A 29 -41.25 -0.26 -7.66
C ASN A 29 -41.27 0.24 -6.22
N THR A 30 -42.03 -0.43 -5.36
CA THR A 30 -42.00 -0.19 -3.91
C THR A 30 -41.05 -1.21 -3.28
N TYR A 31 -40.04 -0.73 -2.56
CA TYR A 31 -39.08 -1.59 -1.84
C TYR A 31 -39.28 -1.43 -0.33
N ASP A 32 -39.36 -2.56 0.38
CA ASP A 32 -39.43 -2.60 1.85
C ASP A 32 -38.12 -2.19 2.51
N GLY A 33 -37.02 -2.17 1.75
CA GLY A 33 -35.77 -1.56 2.19
C GLY A 33 -34.63 -1.63 1.19
N PHE A 34 -33.53 -1.00 1.56
CA PHE A 34 -32.40 -0.68 0.68
C PHE A 34 -31.08 -1.08 1.35
N VAL A 35 -30.22 -1.76 0.59
CA VAL A 35 -28.90 -2.18 1.08
C VAL A 35 -27.83 -1.48 0.25
N PHE A 36 -26.93 -0.78 0.91
CA PHE A 36 -25.80 -0.07 0.30
C PHE A 36 -24.50 -0.78 0.67
N LEU A 37 -23.67 -1.07 -0.34
CA LEU A 37 -22.45 -1.86 -0.19
C LEU A 37 -21.24 -1.01 -0.60
N ALA A 38 -20.30 -0.76 0.32
CA ALA A 38 -19.12 0.10 0.10
C ALA A 38 -19.43 1.52 -0.44
N THR A 39 -20.66 1.99 -0.30
CA THR A 39 -21.10 3.30 -0.78
C THR A 39 -22.13 3.88 0.18
N SER A 40 -22.20 5.21 0.25
CA SER A 40 -23.16 5.93 1.07
C SER A 40 -24.30 6.50 0.21
N PRO A 41 -25.56 6.53 0.70
CA PRO A 41 -26.62 7.31 0.07
C PRO A 41 -26.24 8.79 -0.11
N ALA A 42 -25.27 9.31 0.64
CA ALA A 42 -24.77 10.67 0.47
C ALA A 42 -24.12 10.95 -0.88
N ALA A 43 -23.64 9.91 -1.57
CA ALA A 43 -23.10 10.01 -2.92
C ALA A 43 -24.19 10.13 -4.01
N TRP A 44 -25.46 9.89 -3.67
CA TRP A 44 -26.58 10.04 -4.61
C TRP A 44 -26.93 11.50 -4.84
N PRO A 45 -27.58 11.85 -5.98
CA PRO A 45 -28.21 13.15 -6.17
C PRO A 45 -29.19 13.52 -5.05
N LYS A 46 -29.30 14.82 -4.74
CA LYS A 46 -30.07 15.32 -3.59
C LYS A 46 -31.56 14.97 -3.64
N ASP A 47 -32.17 15.03 -4.82
CA ASP A 47 -33.54 14.62 -5.09
C ASP A 47 -33.81 13.15 -4.72
N LEU A 48 -32.88 12.25 -5.06
CA LEU A 48 -32.96 10.84 -4.68
C LEU A 48 -32.72 10.63 -3.18
N GLN A 49 -31.86 11.44 -2.54
CA GLN A 49 -31.71 11.42 -1.07
C GLN A 49 -33.03 11.81 -0.37
N TYR A 50 -33.74 12.84 -0.87
CA TYR A 50 -35.04 13.24 -0.32
C TYR A 50 -36.10 12.16 -0.52
N TRP A 51 -36.17 11.55 -1.71
CA TRP A 51 -37.08 10.43 -1.98
C TRP A 51 -36.83 9.25 -1.02
N LEU A 52 -35.57 8.86 -0.84
CA LEU A 52 -35.20 7.77 0.06
C LEU A 52 -35.54 8.10 1.53
N THR A 53 -35.37 9.36 1.93
CA THR A 53 -35.76 9.85 3.27
C THR A 53 -37.28 9.76 3.48
N ALA A 54 -38.09 10.07 2.45
CA ALA A 54 -39.54 9.92 2.53
C ALA A 54 -39.96 8.46 2.69
N ARG A 55 -39.34 7.53 1.95
CA ARG A 55 -39.58 6.08 2.12
C ARG A 55 -39.18 5.58 3.50
N LEU A 56 -38.07 6.06 4.05
CA LEU A 56 -37.64 5.75 5.41
C LEU A 56 -38.69 6.22 6.44
N LEU A 57 -39.20 7.44 6.31
CA LEU A 57 -40.28 7.96 7.17
C LEU A 57 -41.55 7.09 7.14
N GLU A 58 -41.86 6.52 5.97
CA GLU A 58 -43.03 5.65 5.76
C GLU A 58 -42.87 4.23 6.30
N GLY A 59 -41.64 3.77 6.58
CA GLY A 59 -41.38 2.46 7.18
C GLY A 59 -40.30 1.61 6.49
N ALA A 60 -39.69 2.09 5.40
CA ALA A 60 -38.65 1.33 4.72
C ALA A 60 -37.39 1.17 5.59
N GLY A 61 -36.72 0.03 5.45
CA GLY A 61 -35.42 -0.22 6.08
C GLY A 61 -34.25 0.25 5.22
N ILE A 62 -33.15 0.69 5.84
CA ILE A 62 -31.90 0.97 5.14
C ILE A 62 -30.74 0.33 5.91
N ALA A 63 -29.89 -0.41 5.21
CA ALA A 63 -28.63 -0.94 5.73
C ALA A 63 -27.45 -0.43 4.89
N VAL A 64 -26.48 0.22 5.52
CA VAL A 64 -25.23 0.67 4.88
C VAL A 64 -24.07 -0.15 5.40
N LEU A 65 -23.44 -0.91 4.51
CA LEU A 65 -22.40 -1.89 4.80
C LEU A 65 -21.08 -1.52 4.07
N GLY A 66 -20.16 -0.79 4.73
CA GLY A 66 -18.85 -0.47 4.12
C GLY A 66 -18.13 0.80 4.64
N ASN A 67 -17.07 1.22 3.93
CA ASN A 67 -16.10 2.23 4.40
C ASN A 67 -16.58 3.70 4.35
N ASP A 68 -17.55 4.02 3.50
CA ASP A 68 -18.17 5.34 3.40
C ASP A 68 -19.49 5.37 4.18
N SER A 69 -19.47 5.99 5.36
CA SER A 69 -20.59 6.00 6.31
C SER A 69 -21.17 7.40 6.56
N THR A 70 -20.76 8.40 5.77
CA THR A 70 -21.13 9.80 6.01
C THR A 70 -22.45 10.14 5.33
N TRP A 71 -23.58 9.76 5.92
CA TRP A 71 -24.89 10.30 5.55
C TRP A 71 -25.46 11.13 6.71
N GLY A 72 -25.63 12.44 6.50
CA GLY A 72 -26.05 13.38 7.53
C GLY A 72 -27.56 13.63 7.51
N LEU A 73 -28.29 13.08 8.49
CA LEU A 73 -29.70 13.38 8.74
C LEU A 73 -29.87 14.34 9.93
N PRO A 74 -30.88 15.22 9.94
CA PRO A 74 -31.21 16.08 11.08
C PRO A 74 -31.84 15.27 12.23
N GLY A 75 -31.42 15.53 13.47
CA GLY A 75 -31.95 14.87 14.69
C GLY A 75 -31.24 13.56 15.05
N ARG A 76 -30.04 13.64 15.63
CA ARG A 76 -29.30 12.46 16.13
C ARG A 76 -29.85 12.02 17.47
N GLY A 77 -30.60 10.91 17.50
CA GLY A 77 -30.76 10.12 18.72
C GLY A 77 -29.50 9.29 18.99
N GLU A 78 -29.18 9.05 20.26
CA GLU A 78 -28.08 8.16 20.67
C GLU A 78 -28.36 6.69 20.27
N ALA A 79 -27.30 5.90 20.14
CA ALA A 79 -27.32 4.53 19.63
C ALA A 79 -27.86 3.54 20.68
N ASP A 80 -28.84 2.72 20.29
CA ASP A 80 -29.22 1.53 21.06
C ASP A 80 -28.45 0.29 20.59
N ASP A 81 -27.89 -0.41 21.57
CA ASP A 81 -26.75 -1.31 21.48
C ASP A 81 -27.15 -2.81 21.32
N GLU A 82 -28.46 -3.11 21.26
CA GLU A 82 -29.01 -4.45 21.48
C GLU A 82 -28.65 -5.49 20.41
N LEU A 83 -28.47 -5.11 19.13
CA LEU A 83 -28.14 -6.07 18.07
C LEU A 83 -26.72 -6.66 18.28
N THR A 84 -25.80 -5.84 18.84
CA THR A 84 -24.46 -6.28 19.23
C THR A 84 -24.44 -7.10 20.50
N ALA A 85 -25.54 -7.13 21.28
CA ALA A 85 -25.64 -8.03 22.42
C ALA A 85 -25.62 -9.51 21.98
N THR A 86 -25.80 -9.80 20.69
CA THR A 86 -25.58 -11.13 20.10
C THR A 86 -24.13 -11.55 19.95
N ILE A 87 -23.22 -10.64 20.32
CA ILE A 87 -21.78 -10.71 20.10
C ILE A 87 -21.09 -10.51 21.46
N PRO A 88 -20.08 -11.32 21.83
CA PRO A 88 -19.26 -11.03 23.01
C PRO A 88 -18.48 -9.71 22.80
N ARG A 89 -18.72 -8.69 23.65
CA ARG A 89 -17.97 -7.41 23.63
C ARG A 89 -16.54 -7.57 24.15
N ASP A 90 -16.35 -8.61 24.94
CA ASP A 90 -15.15 -9.02 25.66
C ASP A 90 -14.13 -9.75 24.76
N ALA A 91 -14.55 -10.24 23.58
CA ALA A 91 -13.65 -10.81 22.57
C ALA A 91 -12.84 -9.73 21.78
N MET A 92 -13.11 -8.44 22.04
CA MET A 92 -12.66 -7.32 21.24
C MET A 92 -12.26 -6.16 22.14
N THR A 93 -11.00 -6.13 22.58
CA THR A 93 -10.48 -4.96 23.29
C THR A 93 -10.57 -3.73 22.41
N ARG A 94 -11.17 -2.65 22.91
CA ARG A 94 -11.09 -1.30 22.32
C ARG A 94 -9.63 -0.94 22.06
N ALA A 95 -9.18 -1.02 20.82
CA ALA A 95 -8.07 -0.21 20.39
C ALA A 95 -8.62 1.18 20.06
N VAL A 96 -7.98 2.22 20.56
CA VAL A 96 -8.23 3.59 20.07
C VAL A 96 -7.94 3.56 18.56
N PRO A 97 -8.82 4.08 17.69
CA PRO A 97 -8.48 4.21 16.28
C PRO A 97 -7.17 4.97 16.21
N SER A 98 -6.09 4.35 15.71
CA SER A 98 -4.93 5.12 15.33
C SER A 98 -5.41 6.03 14.21
N THR A 99 -5.61 7.30 14.52
CA THR A 99 -6.21 8.28 13.61
C THR A 99 -5.35 8.59 12.39
N ASN A 100 -4.20 7.91 12.21
CA ASN A 100 -3.41 7.95 11.00
C ASN A 100 -2.80 6.55 10.76
N GLY A 101 -3.06 5.97 9.59
CA GLY A 101 -2.57 4.65 9.18
C GLY A 101 -1.06 4.61 8.97
N VAL A 102 -0.30 4.62 10.07
CA VAL A 102 1.15 4.42 10.08
C VAL A 102 1.47 3.48 11.23
N TYR A 103 1.72 2.21 10.92
CA TYR A 103 2.30 1.25 11.85
C TYR A 103 3.66 1.76 12.32
N ARG A 104 4.06 1.47 13.56
CA ARG A 104 5.33 1.97 14.13
C ARG A 104 6.19 0.83 14.67
N ASN A 105 7.51 0.91 14.53
CA ASN A 105 8.44 -0.06 15.14
C ASN A 105 8.46 0.10 16.68
N HIS A 106 9.21 -0.79 17.35
CA HIS A 106 9.46 -0.73 18.80
C HIS A 106 10.20 0.54 19.27
N LEU A 107 10.68 1.38 18.35
CA LEU A 107 11.32 2.68 18.58
C LEU A 107 10.39 3.87 18.27
N GLY A 108 9.17 3.62 17.79
CA GLY A 108 8.18 4.66 17.46
C GLY A 108 8.23 5.18 16.02
N ASP A 109 9.04 4.62 15.13
CA ASP A 109 9.19 5.06 13.73
C ASP A 109 8.14 4.46 12.80
N PRO A 110 7.64 5.21 11.80
CA PRO A 110 6.79 4.70 10.72
C PRO A 110 7.34 3.42 10.04
N MET A 111 6.60 2.33 10.09
CA MET A 111 6.87 1.07 9.39
C MET A 111 5.82 0.78 8.32
N PRO A 112 6.23 0.18 7.18
CA PRO A 112 5.35 -0.62 6.33
C PRO A 112 4.73 -1.81 7.09
N PRO A 113 3.57 -2.32 6.66
CA PRO A 113 2.69 -3.27 7.40
C PRO A 113 3.23 -4.71 7.56
N LEU A 114 4.54 -4.92 7.49
CA LEU A 114 5.20 -6.23 7.44
C LEU A 114 5.39 -6.88 8.82
N GLU A 115 5.41 -6.09 9.89
CA GLU A 115 5.33 -6.58 11.27
C GLU A 115 3.92 -6.34 11.77
N ARG A 116 2.98 -7.17 11.30
CA ARG A 116 1.61 -7.14 11.80
C ARG A 116 1.63 -7.59 13.25
N ILE A 117 1.46 -6.65 14.17
CA ILE A 117 1.03 -6.96 15.53
C ILE A 117 -0.36 -7.61 15.40
N GLU A 118 -0.65 -8.63 16.19
CA GLU A 118 -2.02 -9.16 16.34
C GLU A 118 -2.91 -7.98 16.77
N ILE A 119 -3.61 -7.37 15.82
CA ILE A 119 -4.49 -6.25 16.10
C ILE A 119 -5.70 -6.86 16.78
N PRO A 120 -6.04 -6.42 18.01
CA PRO A 120 -7.26 -6.88 18.63
C PRO A 120 -8.43 -6.58 17.70
N LEU A 121 -9.29 -7.58 17.49
CA LEU A 121 -10.41 -7.40 16.59
C LEU A 121 -11.30 -6.29 17.13
N GLU A 122 -11.69 -5.34 16.28
CA GLU A 122 -12.71 -4.35 16.59
C GLU A 122 -13.88 -4.59 15.65
N VAL A 123 -15.05 -4.94 16.20
CA VAL A 123 -16.32 -4.76 15.50
C VAL A 123 -16.72 -3.31 15.79
N PRO A 124 -16.64 -2.40 14.81
CA PRO A 124 -17.19 -1.08 14.99
C PRO A 124 -18.69 -1.21 15.27
N PRO A 125 -19.24 -0.41 16.20
CA PRO A 125 -20.63 -0.53 16.59
C PRO A 125 -21.53 -0.37 15.37
N VAL A 126 -22.54 -1.25 15.26
CA VAL A 126 -23.66 -1.01 14.35
C VAL A 126 -24.38 0.22 14.88
N ARG A 127 -24.38 1.29 14.10
CA ARG A 127 -25.09 2.51 14.46
C ARG A 127 -26.49 2.43 13.88
N ARG A 128 -27.48 2.42 14.75
CA ARG A 128 -28.89 2.47 14.38
C ARG A 128 -29.44 3.87 14.55
N PHE A 129 -30.22 4.30 13.57
CA PHE A 129 -31.00 5.52 13.62
C PHE A 129 -32.45 5.19 13.27
N THR A 130 -33.39 5.72 14.04
CA THR A 130 -34.82 5.60 13.76
C THR A 130 -35.32 6.92 13.20
N LEU A 131 -36.03 6.88 12.07
CA LEU A 131 -36.62 8.06 11.47
C LEU A 131 -38.04 7.75 11.01
N GLY A 132 -39.03 8.36 11.65
CA GLY A 132 -40.44 8.02 11.42
C GLY A 132 -40.71 6.56 11.79
N LYS A 133 -41.28 5.79 10.86
CA LYS A 133 -41.56 4.36 11.05
C LYS A 133 -40.41 3.43 10.61
N GLY A 134 -39.43 3.95 9.89
CA GLY A 134 -38.33 3.16 9.33
C GLY A 134 -37.06 3.21 10.17
N ARG A 135 -36.07 2.41 9.73
CA ARG A 135 -34.78 2.22 10.42
C ARG A 135 -33.61 2.36 9.45
N TYR A 136 -32.54 2.94 9.94
CA TYR A 136 -31.29 3.16 9.21
C TYR A 136 -30.13 2.58 10.03
N ASP A 137 -29.53 1.51 9.54
CA ASP A 137 -28.42 0.81 10.18
C ASP A 137 -27.13 1.03 9.40
N VAL A 138 -26.07 1.36 10.12
CA VAL A 138 -24.74 1.61 9.55
C VAL A 138 -23.73 0.68 10.17
N PHE A 139 -23.11 -0.14 9.33
CA PHE A 139 -22.05 -1.05 9.71
C PHE A 139 -20.84 -0.88 8.80
N SER A 140 -19.70 -0.53 9.38
CA SER A 140 -18.49 -0.18 8.63
C SER A 140 -17.33 -0.96 9.17
N VAL A 141 -17.00 -2.12 8.60
CA VAL A 141 -15.81 -2.91 8.96
C VAL A 141 -14.55 -2.15 8.55
N ARG A 142 -14.08 -1.24 9.41
CA ARG A 142 -12.77 -0.62 9.27
C ARG A 142 -11.73 -1.54 9.89
N HIS A 143 -11.12 -2.39 9.07
CA HIS A 143 -9.88 -3.03 9.46
C HIS A 143 -8.73 -2.03 9.26
N THR A 144 -7.90 -1.82 10.27
CA THR A 144 -6.71 -0.93 10.25
C THR A 144 -5.71 -1.28 9.15
N GLY A 145 -5.79 -2.48 8.59
CA GLY A 145 -5.01 -2.92 7.42
C GLY A 145 -5.58 -2.57 6.03
N GLY A 146 -6.79 -2.02 5.92
CA GLY A 146 -7.38 -1.66 4.60
C GLY A 146 -8.04 -2.82 3.82
N TYR A 147 -8.08 -4.03 4.38
CA TYR A 147 -8.44 -5.27 3.67
C TYR A 147 -9.92 -5.71 3.76
N ILE A 148 -10.83 -4.89 4.28
CA ILE A 148 -12.28 -5.19 4.22
C ILE A 148 -12.98 -4.02 3.54
N ALA A 149 -13.36 -4.20 2.28
CA ALA A 149 -14.07 -3.16 1.52
C ALA A 149 -15.58 -3.21 1.81
N THR A 150 -16.12 -4.41 2.04
CA THR A 150 -17.52 -4.66 2.37
C THR A 150 -17.64 -5.75 3.43
N ALA A 151 -18.70 -5.67 4.24
CA ALA A 151 -18.98 -6.62 5.31
C ALA A 151 -19.57 -7.95 4.83
N ILE A 152 -19.88 -8.08 3.54
CA ILE A 152 -20.62 -9.21 2.95
C ILE A 152 -19.79 -10.04 1.97
N SER A 153 -18.54 -9.66 1.72
CA SER A 153 -17.65 -10.39 0.83
C SER A 153 -16.25 -10.42 1.46
N PRO A 154 -15.69 -11.60 1.76
CA PRO A 154 -14.28 -11.68 2.09
C PRO A 154 -13.47 -11.10 0.93
N GLN A 155 -12.49 -10.25 1.23
CA GLN A 155 -11.57 -9.83 0.19
C GLN A 155 -10.72 -11.03 -0.23
N ALA A 156 -10.40 -11.08 -1.52
CA ALA A 156 -9.52 -12.10 -2.09
C ALA A 156 -8.12 -12.13 -1.44
N GLU A 157 -7.74 -11.09 -0.70
CA GLU A 157 -6.43 -10.85 -0.08
C GLU A 157 -6.36 -11.17 1.41
N MET A 158 -7.46 -11.59 2.02
CA MET A 158 -7.47 -11.95 3.43
C MET A 158 -6.61 -13.21 3.65
N PRO A 159 -5.65 -13.16 4.59
CA PRO A 159 -4.96 -14.35 5.06
C PRO A 159 -5.94 -15.47 5.43
N PRO A 160 -5.60 -16.75 5.24
CA PRO A 160 -6.50 -17.86 5.56
C PRO A 160 -7.07 -17.83 6.99
N ASP A 161 -6.34 -17.25 7.92
CA ASP A 161 -6.73 -17.07 9.32
C ASP A 161 -7.64 -15.85 9.59
N GLU A 162 -7.83 -14.96 8.62
CA GLU A 162 -8.78 -13.84 8.64
C GLU A 162 -10.07 -14.15 7.85
N LEU A 163 -10.08 -15.17 6.97
CA LEU A 163 -11.25 -15.53 6.16
C LEU A 163 -12.48 -15.88 7.00
N PHE A 164 -12.30 -16.59 8.12
CA PHE A 164 -13.40 -16.98 9.00
C PHE A 164 -13.98 -15.80 9.78
N GLN A 165 -13.17 -14.76 10.00
CA GLN A 165 -13.66 -13.50 10.53
C GLN A 165 -14.56 -12.78 9.51
N ALA A 166 -14.22 -12.86 8.22
CA ALA A 166 -15.08 -12.32 7.18
C ALA A 166 -16.39 -13.11 7.03
N GLU A 167 -16.39 -14.44 7.23
CA GLU A 167 -17.62 -15.22 7.32
C GLU A 167 -18.51 -14.76 8.49
N TYR A 168 -17.90 -14.48 9.64
CA TYR A 168 -18.59 -13.91 10.80
C TYR A 168 -19.21 -12.54 10.49
N PHE A 169 -18.45 -11.62 9.87
CA PHE A 169 -18.97 -10.31 9.46
C PHE A 169 -20.07 -10.40 8.39
N CYS A 170 -19.98 -11.39 7.50
CA CYS A 170 -21.02 -11.68 6.52
C CYS A 170 -22.31 -12.12 7.22
N GLY A 171 -22.22 -13.04 8.18
CA GLY A 171 -23.35 -13.45 9.01
C GLY A 171 -24.01 -12.28 9.76
N LEU A 172 -23.21 -11.38 10.34
CA LEU A 172 -23.70 -10.17 10.99
C LEU A 172 -24.37 -9.22 9.99
N SER A 173 -23.79 -9.04 8.82
CA SER A 173 -24.36 -8.20 7.76
C SER A 173 -25.72 -8.71 7.28
N CYS A 174 -25.86 -10.03 7.10
CA CYS A 174 -27.15 -10.65 6.79
C CYS A 174 -28.18 -10.36 7.88
N ARG A 175 -27.80 -10.42 9.17
CA ARG A 175 -28.70 -10.06 10.28
C ARG A 175 -29.10 -8.59 10.27
N ILE A 176 -28.16 -7.68 10.01
CA ILE A 176 -28.46 -6.23 9.89
C ILE A 176 -29.47 -5.99 8.78
N VAL A 177 -29.27 -6.62 7.61
CA VAL A 177 -30.22 -6.52 6.50
C VAL A 177 -31.60 -7.06 6.90
N LEU A 178 -31.67 -8.23 7.54
CA LEU A 178 -32.94 -8.80 7.99
C LEU A 178 -33.63 -7.92 9.04
N ASP A 179 -32.89 -7.32 9.97
CA ASP A 179 -33.46 -6.45 11.00
C ASP A 179 -33.93 -5.10 10.44
N ALA A 180 -33.15 -4.50 9.54
CA ALA A 180 -33.56 -3.29 8.82
C ALA A 180 -34.87 -3.51 8.06
N LEU A 181 -35.05 -4.71 7.48
CA LEU A 181 -36.27 -5.10 6.75
C LEU A 181 -37.41 -5.59 7.65
N GLY A 182 -37.23 -5.68 8.98
CA GLY A 182 -38.23 -6.24 9.89
C GLY A 182 -38.50 -7.75 9.67
N ARG A 183 -37.53 -8.47 9.10
CA ARG A 183 -37.61 -9.90 8.72
C ARG A 183 -36.80 -10.83 9.62
N LEU A 184 -36.38 -10.36 10.80
CA LEU A 184 -35.80 -11.25 11.81
C LEU A 184 -36.82 -12.31 12.27
N PRO A 185 -36.37 -13.54 12.59
CA PRO A 185 -37.26 -14.57 13.11
C PRO A 185 -37.88 -14.16 14.45
N GLU A 186 -39.10 -14.66 14.72
CA GLU A 186 -39.79 -14.45 16.00
C GLU A 186 -39.02 -15.04 17.19
N ARG A 187 -38.39 -16.20 16.97
CA ARG A 187 -37.48 -16.86 17.92
C ARG A 187 -36.04 -16.56 17.50
N ARG A 188 -35.28 -15.96 18.40
CA ARG A 188 -33.94 -15.42 18.15
C ARG A 188 -32.88 -16.11 19.01
N LEU A 189 -31.72 -16.34 18.44
CA LEU A 189 -30.45 -16.51 19.14
C LEU A 189 -29.92 -15.11 19.45
N LEU A 190 -30.05 -14.74 20.71
CA LEU A 190 -29.70 -13.42 21.24
C LEU A 190 -28.24 -13.27 21.59
N ARG A 191 -27.50 -14.34 21.90
CA ARG A 191 -26.04 -14.32 22.17
C ARG A 191 -25.50 -15.73 22.19
N VAL A 192 -24.26 -15.90 21.76
CA VAL A 192 -23.42 -17.05 22.11
C VAL A 192 -22.43 -16.56 23.15
N GLU A 193 -22.56 -17.03 24.37
CA GLU A 193 -21.66 -16.74 25.47
C GLU A 193 -20.54 -17.76 25.46
N ALA A 194 -19.34 -17.27 25.13
CA ALA A 194 -18.14 -18.04 25.33
C ALA A 194 -17.91 -18.29 26.84
N PRO A 195 -17.22 -19.38 27.20
CA PRO A 195 -16.73 -19.57 28.55
C PRO A 195 -15.92 -18.33 28.98
N GLY A 196 -16.20 -17.80 30.17
CA GLY A 196 -15.57 -16.56 30.65
C GLY A 196 -14.06 -16.72 30.88
N ALA A 197 -13.29 -15.64 30.61
CA ALA A 197 -11.82 -15.61 30.55
C ALA A 197 -11.23 -16.61 29.53
N PRO A 198 -9.97 -16.45 29.07
CA PRO A 198 -9.35 -17.44 28.19
C PRO A 198 -9.42 -18.82 28.85
N LEU A 199 -9.96 -19.81 28.15
CA LEU A 199 -9.97 -21.17 28.66
C LEU A 199 -8.53 -21.67 28.77
N PRO A 200 -8.14 -22.33 29.87
CA PRO A 200 -6.88 -23.03 29.91
C PRO A 200 -6.86 -24.14 28.83
N PRO A 201 -5.72 -24.35 28.15
CA PRO A 201 -5.56 -25.46 27.21
C PRO A 201 -5.88 -26.80 27.87
N ALA A 202 -6.33 -27.76 27.07
CA ALA A 202 -6.71 -29.11 27.50
C ALA A 202 -7.82 -29.18 28.57
N THR A 203 -8.54 -28.09 28.81
CA THR A 203 -9.65 -28.03 29.76
C THR A 203 -10.99 -28.02 29.02
N ALA A 204 -11.93 -28.85 29.45
CA ALA A 204 -13.30 -28.79 28.94
C ALA A 204 -14.01 -27.53 29.46
N GLY A 205 -14.89 -26.95 28.64
CA GLY A 205 -15.64 -25.75 28.98
C GLY A 205 -17.10 -25.84 28.56
N GLU A 206 -17.80 -24.72 28.66
CA GLU A 206 -19.19 -24.62 28.24
C GLU A 206 -19.40 -23.31 27.47
N VAL A 207 -20.13 -23.39 26.36
CA VAL A 207 -20.67 -22.24 25.64
C VAL A 207 -22.16 -22.18 25.92
N THR A 208 -22.66 -21.01 26.32
CA THR A 208 -24.07 -20.82 26.64
C THR A 208 -24.76 -20.07 25.50
N LEU A 209 -25.84 -20.64 24.95
CA LEU A 209 -26.68 -19.92 23.99
C LEU A 209 -27.81 -19.21 24.71
N LEU A 210 -27.91 -17.90 24.50
CA LEU A 210 -29.06 -17.11 24.93
C LEU A 210 -30.08 -17.08 23.79
N THR A 211 -31.32 -17.51 24.05
CA THR A 211 -32.42 -17.45 23.08
C THR A 211 -33.59 -16.66 23.62
N ALA A 212 -34.37 -15.99 22.78
CA ALA A 212 -35.60 -15.32 23.17
C ALA A 212 -36.67 -15.40 22.09
N GLY A 213 -37.94 -15.45 22.50
CA GLY A 213 -39.06 -15.51 21.57
C GLY A 213 -40.42 -15.63 22.28
N PRO A 214 -41.51 -15.21 21.63
CA PRO A 214 -42.82 -15.06 22.26
C PRO A 214 -43.58 -16.38 22.49
N ARG A 215 -43.17 -17.48 21.82
CA ARG A 215 -43.86 -18.78 21.88
C ARG A 215 -42.88 -19.92 22.18
N PRO A 216 -43.26 -20.96 22.94
CA PRO A 216 -42.41 -22.12 23.19
C PRO A 216 -41.86 -22.72 21.89
N PHE A 217 -40.64 -23.27 21.95
CA PHE A 217 -39.97 -23.87 20.80
C PHE A 217 -39.41 -25.24 21.18
N ALA A 218 -39.70 -26.24 20.35
CA ALA A 218 -39.13 -27.57 20.44
C ALA A 218 -38.43 -27.89 19.12
N GLY A 219 -37.12 -28.10 19.17
CA GLY A 219 -36.32 -28.29 17.98
C GLY A 219 -34.93 -28.82 18.29
N THR A 220 -33.96 -28.50 17.44
CA THR A 220 -32.57 -28.94 17.59
C THR A 220 -31.63 -27.76 17.49
N VAL A 221 -30.63 -27.70 18.37
CA VAL A 221 -29.47 -26.83 18.18
C VAL A 221 -28.38 -27.63 17.50
N ARG A 222 -27.90 -27.16 16.35
CA ARG A 222 -26.65 -27.62 15.74
C ARG A 222 -25.53 -26.71 16.17
N ARG A 223 -24.41 -27.27 16.62
CA ARG A 223 -23.21 -26.52 16.98
C ARG A 223 -22.00 -26.98 16.18
N VAL A 224 -21.12 -26.03 15.87
CA VAL A 224 -19.81 -26.28 15.28
C VAL A 224 -18.80 -25.44 16.06
N LEU A 225 -17.78 -26.10 16.59
CA LEU A 225 -16.58 -25.49 17.17
C LEU A 225 -15.47 -25.65 16.15
N ARG A 226 -14.90 -24.53 15.70
CA ARG A 226 -13.81 -24.50 14.73
C ARG A 226 -12.70 -23.58 15.19
N ASP A 227 -11.48 -23.88 14.78
CA ASP A 227 -10.34 -22.98 15.01
C ASP A 227 -10.33 -21.79 14.03
N ARG A 228 -9.37 -20.87 14.18
CA ARG A 228 -9.16 -19.73 13.27
C ARG A 228 -8.85 -20.10 11.81
N TRP A 229 -8.58 -21.37 11.51
CA TRP A 229 -8.40 -21.87 10.14
C TRP A 229 -9.62 -22.65 9.64
N GLY A 230 -10.72 -22.61 10.40
CA GLY A 230 -11.98 -23.25 10.06
C GLY A 230 -11.98 -24.77 10.22
N ARG A 231 -10.94 -25.35 10.82
CA ARG A 231 -10.95 -26.79 11.07
C ARG A 231 -11.93 -27.06 12.19
N VAL A 232 -12.88 -27.93 11.91
CA VAL A 232 -13.89 -28.34 12.89
C VAL A 232 -13.22 -29.20 13.95
N GLN A 233 -13.20 -28.69 15.17
CA GLN A 233 -12.65 -29.38 16.35
C GLN A 233 -13.71 -30.24 17.03
N ALA A 234 -14.96 -29.77 16.99
CA ALA A 234 -16.11 -30.55 17.41
C ALA A 234 -17.37 -30.04 16.75
N SER A 235 -18.30 -30.94 16.51
CA SER A 235 -19.65 -30.58 16.07
C SER A 235 -20.65 -31.48 16.77
N GLY A 236 -21.91 -31.07 16.78
CA GLY A 236 -22.95 -31.87 17.39
C GLY A 236 -24.33 -31.27 17.23
N THR A 237 -25.33 -32.06 17.57
CA THR A 237 -26.72 -31.64 17.65
C THR A 237 -27.29 -31.97 19.01
N GLN A 238 -28.14 -31.10 19.53
CA GLN A 238 -28.80 -31.27 20.82
C GLN A 238 -30.28 -30.93 20.65
N LYS A 239 -31.17 -31.84 21.03
CA LYS A 239 -32.60 -31.54 21.11
C LYS A 239 -32.81 -30.54 22.24
N VAL A 240 -33.59 -29.51 21.98
CA VAL A 240 -33.90 -28.46 22.95
C VAL A 240 -35.40 -28.22 22.99
N ALA A 241 -35.92 -27.99 24.20
CA ALA A 241 -37.26 -27.50 24.44
C ALA A 241 -37.11 -26.27 25.32
N VAL A 242 -37.54 -25.12 24.81
CA VAL A 242 -37.41 -23.81 25.49
C VAL A 242 -38.78 -23.16 25.62
N THR A 243 -39.00 -22.44 26.72
CA THR A 243 -40.28 -21.78 26.98
C THR A 243 -40.41 -20.46 26.21
N ALA A 244 -41.58 -19.84 26.26
CA ALA A 244 -41.70 -18.42 25.88
C ALA A 244 -40.76 -17.56 26.76
N GLY A 245 -40.26 -16.46 26.19
CA GLY A 245 -39.27 -15.60 26.84
C GLY A 245 -37.82 -16.04 26.61
N THR A 246 -36.94 -15.59 27.50
CA THR A 246 -35.48 -15.80 27.43
C THR A 246 -35.07 -17.13 28.04
N ASN A 247 -34.19 -17.88 27.38
CA ASN A 247 -33.71 -19.18 27.84
C ASN A 247 -32.19 -19.31 27.61
N HIS A 248 -31.53 -20.08 28.47
CA HIS A 248 -30.11 -20.44 28.34
C HIS A 248 -29.98 -21.90 27.94
N ILE A 249 -29.12 -22.19 26.96
CA ILE A 249 -28.83 -23.55 26.51
C ILE A 249 -27.33 -23.79 26.65
N ALA A 250 -26.96 -24.65 27.59
CA ALA A 250 -25.59 -25.09 27.82
C ALA A 250 -25.12 -26.03 26.70
N LEU A 251 -23.94 -25.78 26.13
CA LEU A 251 -23.29 -26.63 25.14
C LEU A 251 -21.85 -26.95 25.58
N ALA A 252 -21.56 -28.25 25.69
CA ALA A 252 -20.22 -28.72 26.06
C ALA A 252 -19.16 -28.36 25.00
N VAL A 253 -18.05 -27.80 25.48
CA VAL A 253 -16.81 -27.58 24.74
C VAL A 253 -15.81 -28.65 25.17
N PRO A 254 -15.31 -29.50 24.26
CA PRO A 254 -14.29 -30.49 24.62
C PRO A 254 -12.97 -29.81 24.99
N PRO A 255 -12.01 -30.53 25.58
CA PRO A 255 -10.64 -30.04 25.75
C PRO A 255 -10.03 -29.58 24.42
N LEU A 256 -9.66 -28.30 24.32
CA LEU A 256 -9.09 -27.66 23.13
C LEU A 256 -7.60 -27.31 23.34
N ASP A 257 -6.87 -27.25 22.24
CA ASP A 257 -5.50 -26.74 22.19
C ASP A 257 -5.47 -25.21 22.34
N ALA A 258 -4.31 -24.63 22.62
CA ALA A 258 -4.16 -23.19 22.65
C ALA A 258 -4.36 -22.57 21.26
N GLY A 259 -5.20 -21.54 21.19
CA GLY A 259 -5.55 -20.87 19.94
C GLY A 259 -6.83 -20.08 20.01
N ASP A 260 -7.23 -19.56 18.85
CA ASP A 260 -8.47 -18.83 18.66
C ASP A 260 -9.53 -19.75 18.04
N TYR A 261 -10.75 -19.67 18.58
CA TYR A 261 -11.85 -20.55 18.21
C TYR A 261 -13.13 -19.76 17.95
N TYR A 262 -13.98 -20.32 17.10
CA TYR A 262 -15.34 -19.87 16.85
C TYR A 262 -16.32 -20.97 17.26
N ALA A 263 -17.34 -20.59 18.01
CA ALA A 263 -18.50 -21.40 18.34
C ALA A 263 -19.69 -20.90 17.52
N ASP A 264 -20.07 -21.66 16.49
CA ASP A 264 -21.25 -21.39 15.67
C ASP A 264 -22.43 -22.24 16.13
N ALA A 265 -23.61 -21.63 16.19
CA ALA A 265 -24.85 -22.27 16.57
C ALA A 265 -25.96 -21.97 15.57
N TRP A 266 -26.74 -22.99 15.21
CA TRP A 266 -27.96 -22.88 14.42
C TRP A 266 -29.12 -23.47 15.20
N LEU A 267 -30.20 -22.71 15.36
CA LEU A 267 -31.47 -23.21 15.86
C LEU A 267 -32.26 -23.80 14.69
N LEU A 268 -32.66 -25.06 14.80
CA LEU A 268 -33.28 -25.84 13.73
C LEU A 268 -34.69 -26.30 14.12
N ASP A 269 -35.65 -26.06 13.22
CA ASP A 269 -36.97 -26.68 13.22
C ASP A 269 -36.99 -27.75 12.11
N GLY A 270 -36.83 -29.01 12.50
CA GLY A 270 -36.50 -30.09 11.56
C GLY A 270 -35.18 -29.81 10.82
N THR A 271 -35.25 -29.61 9.51
CA THR A 271 -34.10 -29.24 8.65
C THR A 271 -33.98 -27.74 8.40
N LYS A 272 -34.98 -26.95 8.81
CA LYS A 272 -35.04 -25.50 8.56
C LYS A 272 -34.22 -24.75 9.60
N VAL A 273 -33.32 -23.88 9.15
CA VAL A 273 -32.64 -22.92 10.04
C VAL A 273 -33.62 -21.84 10.44
N VAL A 274 -33.92 -21.75 11.74
CA VAL A 274 -34.76 -20.73 12.35
C VAL A 274 -33.94 -19.47 12.60
N ASP A 275 -32.77 -19.64 13.21
CA ASP A 275 -31.81 -18.56 13.45
C ASP A 275 -30.38 -19.11 13.62
N TRP A 276 -29.37 -18.25 13.53
CA TRP A 276 -27.96 -18.60 13.72
C TRP A 276 -27.18 -17.51 14.45
N ALA A 277 -26.16 -17.90 15.22
CA ALA A 277 -25.25 -16.97 15.88
C ALA A 277 -23.86 -17.59 16.06
N SER A 278 -22.84 -16.75 16.25
CA SER A 278 -21.45 -17.17 16.40
C SER A 278 -20.75 -16.36 17.48
N ALA A 279 -19.83 -16.98 18.22
CA ALA A 279 -18.94 -16.28 19.14
C ALA A 279 -17.49 -16.72 18.96
N ARG A 280 -16.56 -15.76 19.02
CA ARG A 280 -15.12 -16.04 19.16
C ARG A 280 -14.77 -16.22 20.63
N PHE A 281 -13.87 -17.14 20.92
CA PHE A 281 -13.19 -17.25 22.20
C PHE A 281 -11.73 -17.68 22.01
N THR A 282 -10.95 -17.57 23.08
CA THR A 282 -9.52 -17.85 23.05
C THR A 282 -9.18 -18.91 24.11
N VAL A 283 -8.32 -19.84 23.76
CA VAL A 283 -7.74 -20.83 24.67
C VAL A 283 -6.26 -20.47 24.81
N ARG A 284 -5.81 -20.10 26.01
CA ARG A 284 -4.41 -19.68 26.28
C ARG A 284 -4.02 -20.05 27.71
N ALA A 285 -2.75 -20.37 27.91
CA ALA A 285 -2.18 -20.59 29.23
C ALA A 285 -2.20 -19.29 30.07
N CYS A 286 -2.41 -19.39 31.39
CA CYS A 286 -2.22 -18.27 32.30
C CYS A 286 -0.72 -18.05 32.56
N ASP A 287 -0.20 -16.89 32.17
CA ASP A 287 1.21 -16.50 32.29
C ASP A 287 1.58 -15.92 33.67
N GLY A 288 0.66 -15.94 34.63
CA GLY A 288 0.88 -15.42 35.99
C GLY A 288 0.98 -13.89 36.09
N GLY A 289 0.86 -13.15 34.98
CA GLY A 289 0.73 -11.70 35.00
C GLY A 289 -0.63 -11.27 35.59
N PRO A 290 -0.81 -9.98 35.95
CA PRO A 290 -2.13 -9.48 36.36
C PRO A 290 -3.07 -9.56 35.16
N CYS A 291 -3.78 -10.68 35.00
CA CYS A 291 -4.84 -10.78 34.02
C CYS A 291 -5.89 -9.74 34.40
N ARG A 292 -5.98 -8.66 33.61
CA ARG A 292 -7.03 -7.63 33.75
C ARG A 292 -8.41 -8.18 33.39
N CYS A 293 -8.48 -9.46 33.03
CA CYS A 293 -9.65 -10.13 32.48
C CYS A 293 -10.66 -10.60 33.54
N ASN A 294 -10.22 -11.05 34.73
CA ASN A 294 -11.10 -11.43 35.85
C ASN A 294 -10.30 -11.68 37.17
N PRO A 295 -10.78 -11.29 38.36
CA PRO A 295 -10.25 -11.74 39.64
C PRO A 295 -10.20 -13.27 39.85
N SER A 296 -10.98 -14.08 39.12
CA SER A 296 -10.94 -15.55 39.19
C SER A 296 -9.69 -16.19 38.56
N CYS A 297 -8.93 -15.47 37.73
CA CYS A 297 -7.66 -15.97 37.17
C CYS A 297 -6.53 -16.04 38.21
N ARG A 298 -6.71 -15.49 39.42
CA ARG A 298 -5.70 -15.49 40.48
C ARG A 298 -5.47 -16.88 41.12
N SER A 299 -6.35 -17.86 40.88
CA SER A 299 -6.25 -19.21 41.45
C SER A 299 -5.67 -20.26 40.50
N LEU A 300 -5.34 -19.90 39.25
CA LEU A 300 -4.71 -20.82 38.30
C LEU A 300 -3.19 -20.80 38.51
N LEU A 301 -2.59 -21.98 38.72
CA LEU A 301 -1.13 -22.14 38.79
C LEU A 301 -0.48 -21.65 37.49
N PRO A 302 0.69 -21.00 37.55
CA PRO A 302 1.41 -20.58 36.35
C PRO A 302 1.72 -21.80 35.48
N ALA A 303 1.29 -21.76 34.21
CA ALA A 303 1.48 -22.82 33.25
C ALA A 303 2.67 -22.51 32.32
N PRO A 304 3.27 -23.51 31.66
CA PRO A 304 4.29 -23.28 30.65
C PRO A 304 3.80 -22.30 29.57
N ALA A 305 4.59 -21.26 29.27
CA ALA A 305 4.24 -20.24 28.27
C ALA A 305 5.48 -19.75 27.49
N LEU A 306 5.31 -19.47 26.20
CA LEU A 306 6.35 -18.88 25.37
C LEU A 306 6.58 -17.42 25.79
N GLN A 307 7.83 -16.97 25.87
CA GLN A 307 8.20 -15.61 26.30
C GLN A 307 8.80 -14.79 25.15
N GLU A 308 9.80 -15.33 24.46
CA GLU A 308 10.51 -14.64 23.38
C GLU A 308 10.93 -15.62 22.29
N ILE A 309 11.01 -15.13 21.04
CA ILE A 309 11.65 -15.81 19.91
C ILE A 309 12.75 -14.87 19.39
N SER A 310 14.00 -15.21 19.63
CA SER A 310 15.15 -14.40 19.23
C SER A 310 15.87 -15.09 18.07
N PHE A 311 15.78 -14.51 16.87
CA PHE A 311 16.48 -15.02 15.68
C PHE A 311 17.99 -14.75 15.77
N VAL A 312 18.81 -15.69 15.30
CA VAL A 312 20.24 -15.43 15.05
C VAL A 312 20.37 -14.42 13.91
N HIS A 313 19.71 -14.72 12.78
CA HIS A 313 19.51 -13.80 11.67
C HIS A 313 18.05 -13.84 11.25
N ARG A 314 17.43 -12.66 11.09
CA ARG A 314 16.09 -12.55 10.53
C ARG A 314 16.06 -12.66 9.01
N THR A 315 17.21 -12.68 8.35
CA THR A 315 17.33 -12.88 6.90
C THR A 315 18.28 -14.03 6.67
N ILE A 316 17.84 -15.04 5.91
CA ILE A 316 18.64 -16.21 5.56
C ILE A 316 18.68 -16.41 4.04
N GLY A 317 19.79 -16.90 3.52
CA GLY A 317 19.99 -17.20 2.09
C GLY A 317 19.86 -18.68 1.75
N PRO A 318 20.10 -19.04 0.48
CA PRO A 318 20.03 -20.43 0.02
C PRO A 318 21.10 -21.26 0.73
N GLY A 319 20.68 -22.39 1.31
CA GLY A 319 21.58 -23.28 2.06
C GLY A 319 21.82 -22.89 3.53
N GLU A 320 21.39 -21.69 3.95
CA GLU A 320 21.43 -21.28 5.36
C GLU A 320 20.18 -21.80 6.08
N ALA A 321 20.34 -22.40 7.26
CA ALA A 321 19.21 -22.81 8.08
C ALA A 321 18.66 -21.61 8.88
N LEU A 322 17.35 -21.57 9.08
CA LEU A 322 16.74 -20.66 10.03
C LEU A 322 17.10 -21.12 11.45
N ALA A 323 17.73 -20.23 12.22
CA ALA A 323 18.09 -20.49 13.60
C ALA A 323 17.46 -19.43 14.54
N ALA A 324 16.82 -19.90 15.60
CA ALA A 324 16.23 -19.05 16.64
C ALA A 324 16.36 -19.70 18.02
N THR A 325 16.43 -18.87 19.06
CA THR A 325 16.30 -19.30 20.46
C THR A 325 14.94 -18.91 20.98
N VAL A 326 14.26 -19.84 21.65
CA VAL A 326 12.95 -19.62 22.26
C VAL A 326 13.08 -19.72 23.76
N THR A 327 12.58 -18.72 24.48
CA THR A 327 12.48 -18.75 25.94
C THR A 327 11.07 -19.14 26.38
N VAL A 328 11.00 -19.99 27.40
CA VAL A 328 9.77 -20.59 27.93
C VAL A 328 9.71 -20.37 29.44
N ALA A 329 8.69 -19.67 29.90
CA ALA A 329 8.41 -19.54 31.33
C ALA A 329 7.78 -20.84 31.85
N HIS A 330 8.10 -21.21 33.10
CA HIS A 330 7.52 -22.36 33.81
C HIS A 330 7.60 -23.71 33.05
N ALA A 331 8.63 -23.88 32.21
CA ALA A 331 8.85 -25.13 31.48
C ALA A 331 9.05 -26.31 32.43
N THR A 332 8.51 -27.47 32.07
CA THR A 332 8.69 -28.73 32.80
C THR A 332 9.49 -29.73 31.97
N SER A 333 9.87 -30.86 32.55
CA SER A 333 10.53 -31.96 31.81
C SER A 333 9.64 -32.59 30.73
N ALA A 334 8.32 -32.42 30.83
CA ALA A 334 7.35 -32.90 29.84
C ALA A 334 7.10 -31.87 28.71
N THR A 335 7.61 -30.66 28.85
CA THR A 335 7.37 -29.56 27.92
C THR A 335 8.33 -29.64 26.71
N THR A 336 7.75 -29.67 25.52
CA THR A 336 8.48 -29.69 24.24
C THR A 336 8.03 -28.55 23.34
N LEU A 337 8.84 -28.20 22.35
CA LEU A 337 8.47 -27.27 21.28
C LEU A 337 8.30 -28.01 19.97
N ARG A 338 7.32 -27.54 19.19
CA ARG A 338 7.23 -27.75 17.75
C ARG A 338 7.38 -26.41 17.05
N ALA A 339 8.16 -26.38 15.98
CA ALA A 339 8.35 -25.19 15.17
C ALA A 339 8.07 -25.49 13.70
N GLU A 340 7.41 -24.56 13.03
CA GLU A 340 7.00 -24.67 11.64
C GLU A 340 7.37 -23.39 10.88
N ILE A 341 7.99 -23.53 9.72
CA ILE A 341 8.02 -22.44 8.76
C ILE A 341 6.73 -22.49 7.95
N ARG A 342 6.01 -21.37 7.93
CA ARG A 342 4.79 -21.18 7.18
C ARG A 342 4.95 -20.08 6.15
N ASP A 343 4.53 -20.36 4.93
CA ASP A 343 4.47 -19.33 3.90
C ASP A 343 3.27 -18.40 4.02
N ILE A 344 3.25 -17.39 3.16
CA ILE A 344 2.20 -16.37 3.07
C ILE A 344 0.80 -16.95 2.82
N ARG A 345 0.71 -18.19 2.30
CA ARG A 345 -0.54 -18.90 2.02
C ARG A 345 -0.94 -19.85 3.14
N GLY A 346 -0.19 -19.84 4.22
CA GLY A 346 -0.43 -20.69 5.35
C GLY A 346 0.10 -22.12 5.20
N ARG A 347 0.87 -22.44 4.14
CA ARG A 347 1.41 -23.79 3.93
C ARG A 347 2.64 -24.00 4.82
N VAL A 348 2.71 -25.15 5.50
CA VAL A 348 3.90 -25.54 6.25
C VAL A 348 4.94 -26.05 5.26
N THR A 349 6.05 -25.33 5.12
CA THR A 349 7.15 -25.71 4.21
C THR A 349 8.17 -26.60 4.91
N GLU A 350 8.43 -26.34 6.18
CA GLU A 350 9.39 -27.05 7.02
C GLU A 350 8.85 -27.19 8.44
N ARG A 351 9.21 -28.28 9.15
CA ARG A 351 8.79 -28.50 10.54
C ARG A 351 9.82 -29.29 11.34
N VAL A 352 9.86 -29.02 12.63
CA VAL A 352 10.62 -29.77 13.64
C VAL A 352 9.77 -29.86 14.91
N GLY A 353 9.82 -30.98 15.62
CA GLY A 353 9.01 -31.21 16.83
C GLY A 353 9.79 -31.97 17.89
N GLY A 354 9.24 -32.02 19.12
CA GLY A 354 9.85 -32.73 20.24
C GLY A 354 11.11 -32.06 20.81
N ILE A 355 11.29 -30.75 20.60
CA ILE A 355 12.45 -30.02 21.11
C ILE A 355 12.27 -29.78 22.60
N THR A 356 13.09 -30.38 23.45
CA THR A 356 12.98 -30.25 24.90
C THR A 356 13.25 -28.82 25.37
N ALA A 357 12.35 -28.25 26.20
CA ALA A 357 12.49 -26.91 26.78
C ALA A 357 12.83 -26.92 28.28
N ALA A 358 13.34 -28.04 28.81
CA ALA A 358 13.50 -28.31 30.25
C ALA A 358 14.40 -27.33 31.04
N GLY A 359 15.11 -26.42 30.37
CA GLY A 359 15.91 -25.35 30.98
C GLY A 359 15.33 -23.94 30.85
N GLY A 360 14.06 -23.79 30.42
CA GLY A 360 13.43 -22.49 30.16
C GLY A 360 13.88 -21.82 28.85
N ALA A 361 14.70 -22.50 28.05
CA ALA A 361 15.06 -22.09 26.68
C ALA A 361 15.30 -23.31 25.79
N ALA A 362 15.10 -23.15 24.48
CA ALA A 362 15.35 -24.17 23.48
C ALA A 362 15.77 -23.55 22.14
N GLY A 363 16.68 -24.22 21.44
CA GLY A 363 17.12 -23.84 20.10
C GLY A 363 16.24 -24.47 19.02
N ILE A 364 15.86 -23.69 18.02
CA ILE A 364 15.18 -24.14 16.81
C ILE A 364 16.16 -24.00 15.64
N VAL A 365 16.28 -25.06 14.86
CA VAL A 365 16.98 -25.04 13.57
C VAL A 365 16.08 -25.70 12.52
N LEU A 366 15.77 -24.97 11.45
CA LEU A 366 14.94 -25.44 10.34
C LEU A 366 15.66 -25.19 9.02
N PRO A 367 15.68 -26.14 8.07
CA PRO A 367 16.31 -25.94 6.77
C PRO A 367 15.57 -24.89 5.94
N SER A 368 16.22 -24.35 4.90
CA SER A 368 15.63 -23.36 3.97
C SER A 368 15.28 -23.94 2.59
N SER A 369 15.29 -25.26 2.45
CA SER A 369 15.24 -25.94 1.14
C SER A 369 13.94 -25.74 0.37
N ARG A 370 12.85 -25.37 1.07
CA ARG A 370 11.49 -25.23 0.50
C ARG A 370 10.94 -23.81 0.61
N LEU A 371 11.81 -22.81 0.78
CA LEU A 371 11.38 -21.42 0.91
C LEU A 371 11.14 -20.79 -0.45
N TRP A 372 9.88 -20.45 -0.72
CA TRP A 372 9.45 -19.94 -2.02
C TRP A 372 9.26 -18.42 -2.04
N HIS A 373 9.01 -17.80 -0.89
CA HIS A 373 8.68 -16.37 -0.77
C HIS A 373 9.75 -15.62 0.03
N THR A 374 9.93 -14.33 -0.26
CA THR A 374 10.92 -13.45 0.39
C THR A 374 10.71 -13.29 1.88
N PHE A 375 9.50 -13.50 2.39
CA PHE A 375 9.26 -13.60 3.82
C PHE A 375 8.33 -14.76 4.13
N GLN A 376 8.45 -15.19 5.37
CA GLN A 376 7.86 -16.40 5.92
C GLN A 376 7.58 -16.14 7.41
N ASN A 377 6.71 -16.95 8.00
CA ASN A 377 6.48 -16.94 9.44
C ASN A 377 7.10 -18.18 10.09
N LEU A 378 7.82 -17.99 11.19
CA LEU A 378 8.18 -19.04 12.11
C LEU A 378 7.07 -19.16 13.16
N ASP A 379 6.24 -20.20 13.06
CA ASP A 379 5.28 -20.58 14.09
C ASP A 379 5.97 -21.49 15.11
N VAL A 380 5.95 -21.10 16.38
CA VAL A 380 6.43 -21.92 17.50
C VAL A 380 5.24 -22.30 18.37
N PHE A 381 5.13 -23.59 18.64
CA PHE A 381 4.10 -24.22 19.45
C PHE A 381 4.78 -24.82 20.69
N LEU A 382 4.23 -24.52 21.85
CA LEU A 382 4.59 -25.16 23.11
C LEU A 382 3.66 -26.35 23.32
N GLU A 383 4.23 -27.54 23.53
CA GLU A 383 3.48 -28.79 23.60
C GLU A 383 3.78 -29.57 24.88
N GLN A 384 2.75 -30.17 25.45
CA GLN A 384 2.85 -31.09 26.58
C GLN A 384 1.74 -32.13 26.47
N ASP A 385 2.04 -33.41 26.72
CA ASP A 385 1.07 -34.51 26.71
C ASP A 385 0.23 -34.59 25.41
N GLY A 386 0.86 -34.26 24.27
CA GLY A 386 0.22 -34.27 22.95
C GLY A 386 -0.74 -33.10 22.68
N ARG A 387 -0.75 -32.08 23.53
CA ARG A 387 -1.59 -30.87 23.41
C ARG A 387 -0.72 -29.63 23.22
N VAL A 388 -1.23 -28.64 22.49
CA VAL A 388 -0.57 -27.32 22.37
C VAL A 388 -1.03 -26.44 23.53
N LEU A 389 -0.08 -25.93 24.32
CA LEU A 389 -0.31 -25.06 25.48
C LEU A 389 -0.16 -23.57 25.16
N ASP A 390 0.69 -23.24 24.19
CA ASP A 390 0.90 -21.86 23.75
C ASP A 390 1.42 -21.84 22.30
N ARG A 391 1.25 -20.72 21.61
CA ARG A 391 1.74 -20.51 20.26
C ARG A 391 2.16 -19.05 20.06
N ARG A 392 3.32 -18.85 19.44
CA ARG A 392 3.76 -17.55 18.92
C ARG A 392 4.19 -17.66 17.47
N SER A 393 4.05 -16.58 16.72
CA SER A 393 4.46 -16.51 15.32
C SER A 393 5.32 -15.28 15.09
N HIS A 394 6.41 -15.43 14.35
CA HIS A 394 7.31 -14.32 14.06
C HIS A 394 7.83 -14.35 12.62
N THR A 395 7.78 -13.20 11.93
CA THR A 395 8.23 -13.05 10.55
C THR A 395 9.75 -13.09 10.44
N PHE A 396 10.26 -13.73 9.38
CA PHE A 396 11.65 -13.65 8.91
C PHE A 396 11.70 -13.60 7.37
N PHE A 397 12.87 -13.32 6.81
CA PHE A 397 13.11 -13.08 5.39
C PHE A 397 14.01 -14.15 4.76
N TYR A 398 13.71 -14.54 3.53
CA TYR A 398 14.50 -15.43 2.70
C TYR A 398 15.09 -14.66 1.52
N ARG A 399 16.41 -14.72 1.38
CA ARG A 399 17.16 -14.15 0.28
C ARG A 399 17.19 -15.14 -0.88
N HIS A 400 16.44 -14.83 -1.93
CA HIS A 400 16.54 -15.56 -3.17
C HIS A 400 17.94 -15.36 -3.80
N PRO A 401 18.51 -16.41 -4.42
CA PRO A 401 19.75 -16.25 -5.18
C PRO A 401 19.49 -15.28 -6.33
N GLU A 402 20.37 -14.30 -6.51
CA GLU A 402 20.36 -13.46 -7.70
C GLU A 402 20.71 -14.33 -8.91
N ARG A 403 19.97 -14.15 -10.00
CA ARG A 403 20.40 -14.65 -11.30
C ARG A 403 21.27 -13.57 -11.90
N ASP A 404 22.57 -13.76 -11.80
CA ASP A 404 23.55 -12.75 -12.20
C ASP A 404 23.61 -12.57 -13.72
N ASP A 405 23.26 -13.61 -14.49
CA ASP A 405 23.36 -13.58 -15.94
C ASP A 405 22.17 -12.84 -16.57
N TYR A 406 20.92 -13.32 -16.46
CA TYR A 406 19.77 -12.60 -17.04
C TYR A 406 18.62 -12.42 -16.04
N ALA A 407 18.43 -11.18 -15.62
CA ALA A 407 17.41 -10.78 -14.65
C ALA A 407 16.12 -10.32 -15.34
N ILE A 408 14.96 -10.66 -14.78
CA ILE A 408 13.65 -10.32 -15.37
C ILE A 408 12.76 -9.73 -14.29
N PHE A 409 12.35 -8.47 -14.47
CA PHE A 409 11.55 -7.70 -13.51
C PHE A 409 10.13 -7.50 -14.05
N THR A 410 9.12 -7.28 -13.19
CA THR A 410 7.74 -7.08 -13.68
C THR A 410 6.85 -6.36 -12.66
N ASP A 411 6.08 -5.37 -13.07
CA ASP A 411 5.32 -4.55 -12.11
C ASP A 411 4.16 -5.26 -11.44
N SER A 412 3.84 -4.82 -10.23
CA SER A 412 2.76 -5.36 -9.43
C SER A 412 1.44 -4.60 -9.66
N ASP A 413 0.85 -4.76 -10.83
CA ASP A 413 -0.41 -4.14 -11.27
C ASP A 413 -1.65 -5.01 -11.01
N ALA A 414 -1.49 -6.14 -10.30
CA ALA A 414 -2.60 -7.01 -9.88
C ALA A 414 -2.76 -6.98 -8.36
N THR A 415 -4.01 -7.13 -7.90
CA THR A 415 -4.39 -7.34 -6.50
C THR A 415 -5.17 -8.65 -6.38
N GLY A 416 -5.54 -9.06 -5.17
CA GLY A 416 -6.30 -10.27 -4.92
C GLY A 416 -5.53 -11.56 -5.20
N ARG A 417 -6.31 -12.61 -5.46
CA ARG A 417 -5.85 -13.94 -5.92
C ARG A 417 -5.18 -13.90 -7.29
N ILE A 418 -5.51 -12.92 -8.13
CA ILE A 418 -4.90 -12.75 -9.47
C ILE A 418 -3.41 -12.51 -9.31
N LEU A 419 -3.04 -11.65 -8.36
CA LEU A 419 -1.65 -11.44 -8.02
C LEU A 419 -0.99 -12.72 -7.50
N ASP A 420 -1.61 -13.40 -6.54
CA ASP A 420 -1.02 -14.59 -5.93
C ASP A 420 -0.75 -15.68 -6.99
N HIS A 421 -1.71 -15.90 -7.89
CA HIS A 421 -1.56 -16.88 -8.97
C HIS A 421 -0.51 -16.45 -9.99
N ARG A 422 -0.47 -15.16 -10.34
CA ARG A 422 0.57 -14.61 -11.20
C ARG A 422 1.96 -14.86 -10.62
N GLN A 423 2.15 -14.63 -9.32
CA GLN A 423 3.44 -14.86 -8.69
C GLN A 423 3.88 -16.33 -8.80
N GLU A 424 2.95 -17.27 -8.61
CA GLU A 424 3.24 -18.70 -8.79
C GLU A 424 3.60 -19.04 -10.24
N ILE A 425 2.83 -18.54 -11.21
CA ILE A 425 3.14 -18.72 -12.63
C ILE A 425 4.55 -18.22 -12.91
N LEU A 426 4.84 -16.95 -12.62
CA LEU A 426 6.12 -16.31 -12.97
C LEU A 426 7.31 -17.00 -12.30
N ARG A 427 7.22 -17.33 -11.00
CA ARG A 427 8.27 -18.13 -10.33
C ARG A 427 8.42 -19.53 -10.95
N GLY A 428 7.34 -20.14 -11.42
CA GLY A 428 7.38 -21.40 -12.19
C GLY A 428 8.10 -21.31 -13.55
N TYR A 429 8.33 -20.11 -14.07
CA TYR A 429 9.21 -19.84 -15.22
C TYR A 429 10.61 -19.38 -14.81
N GLY A 430 10.94 -19.36 -13.51
CA GLY A 430 12.22 -18.89 -13.00
C GLY A 430 12.38 -17.36 -13.00
N ILE A 431 11.28 -16.63 -13.10
CA ILE A 431 11.25 -15.16 -13.16
C ILE A 431 11.17 -14.62 -11.72
N GLN A 432 12.07 -13.70 -11.39
CA GLN A 432 12.04 -12.95 -10.13
C GLN A 432 10.94 -11.86 -10.19
N LEU A 433 10.30 -11.57 -9.08
CA LEU A 433 9.06 -10.76 -9.05
C LEU A 433 9.28 -9.35 -8.51
N PHE A 434 9.06 -8.42 -9.42
CA PHE A 434 9.06 -6.97 -9.29
C PHE A 434 8.03 -6.38 -8.34
N GLN A 435 8.38 -5.51 -7.39
CA GLN A 435 7.36 -4.61 -6.82
C GLN A 435 7.50 -3.19 -7.39
N GLY A 436 6.36 -2.62 -7.81
CA GLY A 436 6.17 -1.18 -8.03
C GLY A 436 5.53 -0.55 -6.78
N ASN A 437 5.85 0.71 -6.44
CA ASN A 437 5.21 1.36 -5.29
C ASN A 437 3.70 1.53 -5.54
N GLY A 438 2.93 1.23 -4.50
CA GLY A 438 1.50 1.53 -4.44
C GLY A 438 0.71 0.55 -3.59
N ALA A 439 1.25 -0.65 -3.39
CA ALA A 439 0.53 -1.76 -2.77
C ALA A 439 1.35 -2.39 -1.64
N PRO A 440 1.25 -1.86 -0.41
CA PRO A 440 1.75 -2.53 0.79
C PRO A 440 1.24 -3.98 0.91
N GLU A 441 0.10 -4.31 0.26
CA GLU A 441 -0.42 -5.67 0.16
C GLU A 441 0.52 -6.65 -0.56
N LEU A 442 1.37 -6.20 -1.49
CA LEU A 442 2.31 -7.07 -2.21
C LEU A 442 3.46 -7.56 -1.35
N LEU A 443 3.92 -6.69 -0.46
CA LEU A 443 4.84 -7.05 0.60
C LEU A 443 4.18 -7.99 1.60
N ALA A 444 2.85 -7.95 1.78
CA ALA A 444 2.16 -8.98 2.56
C ALA A 444 1.93 -10.30 1.78
N LYS A 445 2.31 -10.35 0.50
CA LYS A 445 2.11 -11.48 -0.42
C LYS A 445 3.39 -12.06 -1.02
N GLY A 446 4.54 -11.94 -0.36
CA GLY A 446 5.76 -12.68 -0.71
C GLY A 446 6.46 -12.28 -2.01
N GLY A 447 6.26 -11.05 -2.50
CA GLY A 447 7.03 -10.50 -3.63
C GLY A 447 8.52 -10.30 -3.30
N ASP A 448 9.37 -10.20 -4.32
CA ASP A 448 10.77 -9.76 -4.09
C ASP A 448 10.74 -8.24 -3.84
N ILE A 449 11.54 -7.78 -2.88
CA ILE A 449 11.37 -6.41 -2.36
C ILE A 449 12.14 -5.45 -3.22
N THR A 450 11.40 -4.70 -4.02
CA THR A 450 11.91 -3.54 -4.75
C THR A 450 10.88 -2.45 -4.70
N THR A 451 11.32 -1.24 -4.95
CA THR A 451 10.45 -0.09 -4.75
C THR A 451 10.63 0.85 -5.94
N ARG A 452 9.53 1.43 -6.41
CA ARG A 452 9.52 2.39 -7.52
C ARG A 452 9.12 3.76 -7.02
N PHE A 453 10.01 4.73 -7.03
CA PHE A 453 9.72 6.11 -6.67
C PHE A 453 9.64 6.98 -7.90
N TRP A 454 8.48 7.56 -8.18
CA TRP A 454 8.30 8.48 -9.30
C TRP A 454 9.11 9.77 -9.11
N LEU A 455 10.30 9.84 -9.70
CA LEU A 455 11.08 11.08 -9.78
C LEU A 455 10.65 11.94 -10.97
N SER A 456 10.14 11.34 -12.05
CA SER A 456 9.77 12.01 -13.32
C SER A 456 8.66 13.07 -13.19
N GLY A 457 7.85 13.02 -12.13
CA GLY A 457 6.80 14.00 -11.88
C GLY A 457 7.25 15.13 -10.95
N SER A 458 7.08 16.38 -11.40
CA SER A 458 7.03 17.54 -10.49
C SER A 458 5.89 17.34 -9.48
N ASN A 459 6.21 16.80 -8.31
CA ASN A 459 5.23 16.60 -7.24
C ASN A 459 5.78 17.10 -5.91
N ASN A 460 4.89 17.68 -5.10
CA ASN A 460 5.29 18.22 -3.82
C ASN A 460 5.64 17.14 -2.79
N ARG A 461 5.16 15.90 -3.00
CA ARG A 461 5.40 14.74 -2.11
C ARG A 461 6.88 14.39 -1.99
N THR A 462 7.64 14.58 -3.06
CA THR A 462 9.06 14.21 -3.15
C THR A 462 10.02 15.39 -2.97
N GLY A 463 9.49 16.60 -2.72
CA GLY A 463 10.30 17.79 -2.41
C GLY A 463 10.23 18.92 -3.44
N GLY A 464 9.30 18.87 -4.40
CA GLY A 464 9.09 19.92 -5.40
C GLY A 464 9.49 19.50 -6.82
N SER A 465 9.90 20.47 -7.63
CA SER A 465 10.29 20.23 -9.03
C SER A 465 11.59 19.42 -9.12
N LEU A 466 11.64 18.43 -10.02
CA LEU A 466 12.92 17.95 -10.57
C LEU A 466 13.78 19.11 -11.08
N ALA A 467 13.17 20.23 -11.45
CA ALA A 467 13.89 21.39 -11.93
C ALA A 467 14.30 22.39 -10.81
N SER A 468 14.20 22.03 -9.51
CA SER A 468 14.66 22.86 -8.37
C SER A 468 15.98 22.39 -7.75
N ASP A 469 16.89 23.33 -7.49
CA ASP A 469 18.12 23.08 -6.71
C ASP A 469 17.84 22.75 -5.23
N ALA A 470 16.66 23.04 -4.67
CA ALA A 470 16.34 22.64 -3.30
C ALA A 470 15.95 21.15 -3.21
N TYR A 471 15.53 20.55 -4.33
CA TYR A 471 14.98 19.20 -4.43
C TYR A 471 16.01 18.12 -4.06
N HIS A 472 17.27 18.25 -4.50
CA HIS A 472 18.29 17.20 -4.33
C HIS A 472 18.57 16.84 -2.86
N ARG A 473 18.43 17.80 -1.93
CA ARG A 473 18.64 17.55 -0.49
C ARG A 473 17.52 16.69 0.10
N GLY A 474 16.28 16.92 -0.32
CA GLY A 474 15.11 16.17 0.13
C GLY A 474 15.08 14.75 -0.44
N VAL A 475 15.43 14.59 -1.73
CA VAL A 475 15.39 13.30 -2.39
C VAL A 475 16.47 12.34 -1.84
N ALA A 476 17.68 12.82 -1.56
CA ALA A 476 18.74 11.99 -0.98
C ALA A 476 18.35 11.42 0.40
N ALA A 477 17.77 12.24 1.28
CA ALA A 477 17.29 11.77 2.58
C ALA A 477 16.17 10.72 2.43
N THR A 478 15.28 10.92 1.46
CA THR A 478 14.19 9.99 1.15
C THR A 478 14.75 8.64 0.68
N PHE A 479 15.67 8.64 -0.28
CA PHE A 479 16.27 7.42 -0.82
C PHE A 479 17.19 6.70 0.18
N ARG A 480 17.84 7.41 1.09
CA ARG A 480 18.55 6.80 2.23
C ARG A 480 17.59 6.07 3.17
N HIS A 481 16.45 6.69 3.50
CA HIS A 481 15.42 6.05 4.31
C HIS A 481 14.88 4.79 3.61
N ILE A 482 14.55 4.90 2.32
CA ILE A 482 14.09 3.77 1.49
C ILE A 482 15.12 2.64 1.47
N ALA A 483 16.38 2.95 1.17
CA ALA A 483 17.45 1.94 1.12
C ALA A 483 17.65 1.26 2.48
N THR A 484 17.49 1.99 3.59
CA THR A 484 17.57 1.40 4.95
C THR A 484 16.45 0.38 5.15
N GLN A 485 15.24 0.75 4.75
CA GLN A 485 14.05 -0.10 4.80
C GLN A 485 14.17 -1.32 3.87
N LEU A 486 14.84 -1.19 2.71
CA LEU A 486 15.10 -2.29 1.79
C LEU A 486 16.15 -3.24 2.34
N ARG A 487 17.29 -2.73 2.81
CA ARG A 487 18.40 -3.52 3.36
C ARG A 487 17.92 -4.51 4.42
N GLU A 488 17.11 -4.06 5.36
CA GLU A 488 16.55 -4.89 6.44
C GLU A 488 15.64 -6.02 5.95
N ARG A 489 15.12 -5.91 4.73
CA ARG A 489 14.13 -6.82 4.17
C ARG A 489 14.62 -7.57 2.94
N ASN A 490 15.94 -7.52 2.68
CA ASN A 490 16.55 -8.11 1.50
C ASN A 490 16.07 -7.50 0.17
N GLY A 491 15.78 -6.19 0.17
CA GLY A 491 15.51 -5.47 -1.06
C GLY A 491 16.78 -5.26 -1.88
N ARG A 492 16.68 -5.41 -3.20
CA ARG A 492 17.85 -5.43 -4.11
C ARG A 492 17.91 -4.30 -5.12
N PHE A 493 16.80 -3.58 -5.29
CA PHE A 493 16.73 -2.55 -6.31
C PHE A 493 15.74 -1.45 -5.94
N VAL A 494 16.12 -0.22 -6.28
CA VAL A 494 15.27 0.97 -6.22
C VAL A 494 15.15 1.57 -7.61
N SER A 495 13.92 1.63 -8.12
CA SER A 495 13.61 2.39 -9.33
C SER A 495 13.29 3.84 -8.99
N THR A 496 13.78 4.78 -9.79
CA THR A 496 13.46 6.20 -9.78
C THR A 496 12.24 6.57 -10.64
N GLY A 497 11.42 5.59 -11.04
CA GLY A 497 10.10 5.81 -11.66
C GLY A 497 9.97 5.22 -13.07
N ASP A 498 8.81 5.48 -13.71
CA ASP A 498 8.63 5.34 -15.16
C ASP A 498 8.60 6.75 -15.81
N ASP A 499 8.77 6.78 -17.13
CA ASP A 499 8.79 7.94 -18.03
C ASP A 499 10.17 8.51 -18.32
N SER A 500 10.42 8.75 -19.62
CA SER A 500 11.66 9.32 -20.15
C SER A 500 12.05 10.62 -19.44
N GLY A 501 13.33 10.70 -19.08
CA GLY A 501 13.90 11.77 -18.29
C GLY A 501 13.91 13.12 -19.01
N VAL A 502 14.00 14.17 -18.18
CA VAL A 502 13.98 15.60 -18.49
C VAL A 502 12.62 16.05 -19.03
N ALA A 503 11.76 16.58 -18.14
CA ALA A 503 10.61 17.36 -18.60
C ALA A 503 11.14 18.44 -19.56
N SER A 504 10.62 18.51 -20.78
CA SER A 504 11.05 19.47 -21.81
C SER A 504 10.82 20.93 -21.40
N ASP A 505 10.07 21.15 -20.32
CA ASP A 505 9.57 22.45 -19.92
C ASP A 505 9.75 22.77 -18.45
N PHE A 506 9.82 24.07 -18.20
CA PHE A 506 9.71 24.63 -16.87
C PHE A 506 8.32 24.30 -16.32
N ALA A 507 8.27 23.53 -15.25
CA ALA A 507 7.03 23.11 -14.63
C ALA A 507 6.60 24.16 -13.59
N SER A 508 5.37 24.65 -13.71
CA SER A 508 4.74 25.60 -12.78
C SER A 508 4.61 25.00 -11.37
N ASN A 509 5.70 25.02 -10.61
CA ASN A 509 5.82 24.43 -9.29
C ASN A 509 5.60 25.45 -8.19
N TYR A 510 5.24 24.93 -7.01
CA TYR A 510 5.09 25.75 -5.82
C TYR A 510 6.43 26.31 -5.34
N PRO A 511 6.41 27.44 -4.60
CA PRO A 511 7.62 28.03 -4.03
C PRO A 511 8.42 27.06 -3.18
N ASN A 512 9.75 27.20 -3.20
CA ASN A 512 10.68 26.36 -2.41
C ASN A 512 10.41 26.37 -0.89
N TRP A 513 9.68 27.37 -0.38
CA TRP A 513 9.34 27.46 1.04
C TRP A 513 8.09 26.65 1.45
N ILE A 514 7.28 26.17 0.51
CA ILE A 514 6.08 25.37 0.81
C ILE A 514 6.44 24.04 1.48
N PRO A 515 7.36 23.20 0.96
CA PRO A 515 7.75 21.95 1.62
C PRO A 515 8.27 22.11 3.07
N PRO A 516 9.21 23.03 3.39
CA PRO A 516 9.66 23.20 4.76
C PRO A 516 8.56 23.73 5.69
N PHE A 517 7.64 24.57 5.20
CA PHE A 517 6.46 24.99 5.97
C PHE A 517 5.56 23.79 6.33
N PHE A 518 5.19 22.97 5.35
CA PHE A 518 4.35 21.79 5.57
C PHE A 518 5.01 20.75 6.49
N ARG A 519 6.32 20.57 6.38
CA ARG A 519 7.09 19.70 7.29
C ARG A 519 6.97 20.16 8.74
N ARG A 520 7.09 21.46 9.00
CA ARG A 520 6.99 22.06 10.34
C ARG A 520 5.60 21.90 10.93
N ILE A 521 4.55 22.29 10.21
CA ILE A 521 3.18 22.18 10.73
C ILE A 521 2.80 20.71 10.94
N ARG A 522 3.25 19.80 10.07
CA ARG A 522 3.02 18.37 10.26
C ARG A 522 3.64 17.89 11.57
N GLN A 523 4.92 18.17 11.79
CA GLN A 523 5.63 17.77 13.01
C GLN A 523 5.00 18.37 14.27
N LYS A 524 4.65 19.66 14.24
CA LYS A 524 4.08 20.39 15.37
C LYS A 524 2.65 19.95 15.72
N TYR A 525 1.79 19.82 14.72
CA TYR A 525 0.35 19.60 14.93
C TYR A 525 -0.04 18.12 14.93
N GLU A 526 0.62 17.25 14.15
CA GLU A 526 0.37 15.80 14.26
C GLU A 526 0.82 15.27 15.64
N ALA A 527 1.95 15.76 16.18
CA ALA A 527 2.39 15.41 17.53
C ALA A 527 1.40 15.87 18.62
N ALA A 528 0.67 16.96 18.37
CA ALA A 528 -0.36 17.48 19.25
C ALA A 528 -1.75 16.84 19.03
N GLY A 529 -1.88 15.85 18.15
CA GLY A 529 -3.15 15.20 17.82
C GLY A 529 -4.11 16.07 17.00
N VAL A 530 -3.63 17.19 16.43
CA VAL A 530 -4.44 18.11 15.62
C VAL A 530 -4.32 17.71 14.14
N GLY A 531 -5.40 17.16 13.58
CA GLY A 531 -5.46 16.78 12.16
C GLY A 531 -5.54 17.97 11.21
N ALA A 532 -5.24 17.76 9.92
CA ALA A 532 -5.22 18.82 8.91
C ALA A 532 -6.57 19.54 8.73
N ALA A 533 -7.69 18.84 8.87
CA ALA A 533 -9.02 19.44 8.81
C ALA A 533 -9.25 20.44 9.96
N GLU A 534 -8.80 20.08 11.17
CA GLU A 534 -8.88 20.93 12.35
C GLU A 534 -7.98 22.17 12.20
N TYR A 535 -6.73 21.94 11.77
CA TYR A 535 -5.76 23.01 11.52
C TYR A 535 -6.30 24.06 10.53
N ARG A 536 -6.91 23.61 9.41
CA ARG A 536 -7.49 24.49 8.39
C ARG A 536 -8.68 25.28 8.91
N ARG A 537 -9.58 24.61 9.64
CA ARG A 537 -10.76 25.25 10.24
C ARG A 537 -10.37 26.39 11.19
N GLN A 538 -9.38 26.18 12.04
CA GLN A 538 -8.89 27.20 12.99
C GLN A 538 -8.29 28.43 12.30
N ARG A 539 -7.86 28.29 11.05
CA ARG A 539 -7.20 29.33 10.23
C ARG A 539 -8.10 29.91 9.15
N GLY A 540 -9.39 29.55 9.13
CA GLY A 540 -10.35 30.05 8.15
C GLY A 540 -10.10 29.57 6.72
N LEU A 541 -9.35 28.48 6.54
CA LEU A 541 -9.08 27.89 5.23
C LEU A 541 -10.27 27.01 4.79
N PRO A 542 -10.59 26.94 3.48
CA PRO A 542 -11.69 26.13 2.97
C PRO A 542 -11.53 24.65 3.36
N GLY A 543 -12.63 23.89 3.45
CA GLY A 543 -12.64 22.51 3.95
C GLY A 543 -12.18 21.44 2.94
N GLY A 544 -11.69 20.31 3.46
CA GLY A 544 -11.48 19.05 2.71
C GLY A 544 -10.08 18.41 2.87
N GLY A 545 -10.01 17.17 3.35
CA GLY A 545 -8.78 16.35 3.36
C GLY A 545 -8.41 15.79 4.74
N ASN A 546 -8.00 14.52 4.80
CA ASN A 546 -7.73 13.80 6.05
C ASN A 546 -6.27 13.90 6.54
N SER A 547 -5.35 14.54 5.80
CA SER A 547 -3.93 14.61 6.19
C SER A 547 -3.22 15.86 5.67
N PHE A 548 -2.18 16.31 6.38
CA PHE A 548 -1.30 17.39 5.93
C PHE A 548 -0.57 17.03 4.63
N PHE A 549 -0.29 15.74 4.44
CA PHE A 549 0.35 15.20 3.24
C PHE A 549 -0.46 15.48 1.97
N TRP A 550 -1.75 15.09 1.94
CA TRP A 550 -2.65 15.35 0.80
C TRP A 550 -2.91 16.84 0.57
N TRP A 551 -2.92 17.66 1.63
CA TRP A 551 -3.14 19.11 1.48
C TRP A 551 -1.99 19.79 0.73
N MET A 552 -0.75 19.34 0.93
CA MET A 552 0.41 19.86 0.22
C MET A 552 0.30 19.71 -1.31
N ASP A 553 -0.39 18.67 -1.81
CA ASP A 553 -0.55 18.42 -3.25
C ASP A 553 -1.52 19.40 -3.93
N SER A 554 -2.35 20.09 -3.16
CA SER A 554 -3.41 20.98 -3.66
C SER A 554 -3.38 22.34 -2.97
N VAL A 555 -2.20 22.79 -2.54
CA VAL A 555 -2.08 24.05 -1.79
C VAL A 555 -2.45 25.23 -2.70
N ASN A 556 -3.20 26.18 -2.17
CA ASN A 556 -3.44 27.47 -2.79
C ASN A 556 -2.60 28.49 -2.02
N VAL A 557 -1.52 29.01 -2.64
CA VAL A 557 -0.59 29.92 -1.96
C VAL A 557 -1.28 31.21 -1.51
N PRO A 558 -2.06 31.92 -2.35
CA PRO A 558 -2.86 33.07 -1.90
C PRO A 558 -3.72 32.81 -0.67
N GLU A 559 -4.41 31.66 -0.61
CA GLU A 559 -5.21 31.28 0.57
C GLU A 559 -4.31 31.06 1.79
N LEU A 560 -3.18 30.37 1.61
CA LEU A 560 -2.26 30.02 2.68
C LEU A 560 -1.63 31.26 3.33
N VAL A 561 -1.13 32.22 2.53
CA VAL A 561 -0.51 33.45 3.06
C VAL A 561 -1.52 34.45 3.61
N SER A 562 -2.81 34.26 3.31
CA SER A 562 -3.92 35.07 3.81
C SER A 562 -4.69 34.39 4.96
N MET A 563 -4.18 33.27 5.47
CA MET A 563 -4.86 32.50 6.51
C MET A 563 -4.91 33.27 7.84
N LYS A 564 -5.93 33.00 8.66
CA LYS A 564 -6.03 33.57 10.01
C LYS A 564 -4.92 32.98 10.89
N LEU A 565 -3.84 33.74 11.06
CA LEU A 565 -2.67 33.31 11.84
C LEU A 565 -3.02 33.06 13.31
N GLN A 566 -2.44 32.01 13.86
CA GLN A 566 -2.42 31.68 15.28
C GLN A 566 -1.02 31.95 15.86
N PRO A 567 -0.87 32.04 17.20
CA PRO A 567 0.44 32.24 17.81
C PRO A 567 1.50 31.25 17.32
N GLY A 568 2.58 31.79 16.76
CA GLY A 568 3.71 31.02 16.20
C GLY A 568 3.62 30.70 14.70
N ASP A 569 2.48 30.91 14.04
CA ASP A 569 2.36 30.62 12.59
C ASP A 569 3.28 31.52 11.74
N LEU A 570 3.39 32.81 12.07
CA LEU A 570 4.30 33.73 11.38
C LEU A 570 5.77 33.27 11.50
N ARG A 571 6.14 32.69 12.65
CA ARG A 571 7.46 32.11 12.86
C ARG A 571 7.67 30.88 11.98
N ASP A 572 6.67 30.01 11.89
CA ASP A 572 6.73 28.82 11.04
C ASP A 572 6.92 29.19 9.55
N PHE A 573 6.26 30.27 9.08
CA PHE A 573 6.51 30.84 7.75
C PHE A 573 7.93 31.40 7.58
N THR A 574 8.35 32.30 8.47
CA THR A 574 9.64 32.98 8.35
C THR A 574 10.83 32.02 8.49
N ASP A 575 10.73 30.99 9.33
CA ASP A 575 11.73 29.93 9.43
C ASP A 575 11.75 29.08 8.14
N ALA A 576 10.59 28.78 7.54
CA ALA A 576 10.51 28.08 6.26
C ALA A 576 11.10 28.93 5.10
N PHE A 577 10.91 30.24 5.11
CA PHE A 577 11.52 31.14 4.12
C PHE A 577 13.04 31.15 4.23
N ARG A 578 13.58 31.24 5.46
CA ARG A 578 15.03 31.21 5.71
C ARG A 578 15.67 29.86 5.41
N GLU A 579 14.92 28.77 5.51
CA GLU A 579 15.39 27.44 5.07
C GLU A 579 15.47 27.35 3.54
N ALA A 580 14.53 28.00 2.84
CA ALA A 580 14.44 27.95 1.39
C ALA A 580 15.38 28.94 0.67
N TYR A 581 15.67 30.10 1.27
CA TYR A 581 16.45 31.18 0.67
C TYR A 581 17.51 31.71 1.64
N ARG A 582 18.71 31.96 1.13
CA ARG A 582 19.86 32.39 1.95
C ARG A 582 19.75 33.86 2.35
N THR A 583 19.20 34.69 1.47
CA THR A 583 19.07 36.13 1.68
C THR A 583 17.66 36.63 1.41
N ILE A 584 17.34 37.83 1.90
CA ILE A 584 16.03 38.44 1.68
C ILE A 584 15.85 38.84 0.21
N GLU A 585 16.93 39.16 -0.49
CA GLU A 585 16.94 39.49 -1.92
C GLU A 585 16.56 38.26 -2.77
N GLU A 586 17.08 37.08 -2.46
CA GLU A 586 16.68 35.83 -3.11
C GLU A 586 15.19 35.54 -2.89
N PHE A 587 14.70 35.73 -1.68
CA PHE A 587 13.28 35.58 -1.36
C PHE A 587 12.41 36.58 -2.12
N ASN A 588 12.81 37.85 -2.14
CA ASN A 588 12.12 38.92 -2.84
C ASN A 588 12.01 38.66 -4.34
N HIS A 589 13.12 38.25 -4.95
CA HIS A 589 13.17 37.86 -6.36
C HIS A 589 12.21 36.71 -6.69
N ALA A 590 12.21 35.66 -5.85
CA ALA A 590 11.33 34.50 -6.06
C ALA A 590 9.84 34.81 -5.88
N ASN A 591 9.51 35.71 -4.94
CA ASN A 591 8.13 35.95 -4.50
C ASN A 591 7.54 37.29 -4.96
N GLY A 592 8.21 37.99 -5.89
CA GLY A 592 7.73 39.27 -6.42
C GLY A 592 7.55 40.34 -5.33
N THR A 593 8.40 40.34 -4.31
CA THR A 593 8.33 41.26 -3.17
C THR A 593 9.56 42.17 -3.10
N ALA A 594 9.54 43.13 -2.18
CA ALA A 594 10.64 44.09 -1.96
C ALA A 594 10.81 44.39 -0.45
N PHE A 595 10.85 43.35 0.37
CA PHE A 595 11.07 43.50 1.81
C PHE A 595 12.51 43.92 2.11
N ALA A 596 12.68 44.90 2.99
CA ALA A 596 14.01 45.40 3.37
C ALA A 596 14.80 44.43 4.27
N SER A 597 14.11 43.51 4.97
CA SER A 597 14.74 42.46 5.78
C SER A 597 13.72 41.37 6.10
N TRP A 598 14.17 40.24 6.65
CA TRP A 598 13.29 39.21 7.19
C TRP A 598 12.34 39.71 8.28
N ALA A 599 12.75 40.72 9.05
CA ALA A 599 11.93 41.32 10.11
C ALA A 599 10.81 42.23 9.55
N ALA A 600 10.91 42.64 8.29
CA ALA A 600 9.86 43.40 7.61
C ALA A 600 8.68 42.52 7.16
N ILE A 601 8.77 41.19 7.32
CA ILE A 601 7.69 40.25 7.07
C ILE A 601 6.89 40.07 8.37
N THR A 602 5.75 40.75 8.41
CA THR A 602 4.78 40.81 9.51
C THR A 602 3.47 40.12 9.11
N GLU A 603 2.55 39.98 10.06
CA GLU A 603 1.21 39.46 9.79
C GLU A 603 0.47 40.30 8.72
N GLU A 604 0.62 41.63 8.72
CA GLU A 604 -0.04 42.49 7.73
C GLU A 604 0.59 42.43 6.33
N THR A 605 1.86 42.02 6.25
CA THR A 605 2.62 42.04 5.00
C THR A 605 2.78 40.67 4.37
N LEU A 606 2.55 39.58 5.12
CA LEU A 606 2.53 38.21 4.62
C LEU A 606 1.63 38.02 3.38
N PRO A 607 0.41 38.60 3.30
CA PRO A 607 -0.44 38.47 2.10
C PRO A 607 0.12 39.12 0.82
N ARG A 608 1.20 39.91 0.92
CA ARG A 608 1.87 40.52 -0.24
C ARG A 608 2.74 39.52 -1.02
N ILE A 609 3.04 38.37 -0.44
CA ILE A 609 3.84 37.31 -1.06
C ILE A 609 3.05 36.73 -2.24
N LYS A 610 3.58 36.91 -3.46
CA LYS A 610 2.98 36.43 -4.70
C LYS A 610 4.07 35.76 -5.53
N PRO A 611 4.24 34.43 -5.41
CA PRO A 611 5.24 33.70 -6.18
C PRO A 611 5.26 34.13 -7.64
N ALA A 612 6.32 34.82 -8.04
CA ALA A 612 6.43 35.43 -9.36
C ALA A 612 7.23 34.55 -10.31
N LEU A 613 8.16 33.76 -9.76
CA LEU A 613 9.02 32.85 -10.50
C LEU A 613 8.89 31.44 -9.93
N ALA A 614 8.77 30.48 -10.84
CA ALA A 614 8.87 29.08 -10.47
C ALA A 614 10.33 28.74 -10.07
N PRO A 615 10.55 27.79 -9.14
CA PRO A 615 11.89 27.44 -8.65
C PRO A 615 12.92 27.07 -9.73
N ASP A 616 12.45 26.54 -10.83
CA ASP A 616 13.23 26.09 -11.98
C ASP A 616 13.74 27.24 -12.84
N VAL A 617 12.97 28.31 -12.98
CA VAL A 617 13.44 29.56 -13.59
C VAL A 617 14.58 30.16 -12.76
N ILE A 618 14.43 30.19 -11.44
CA ILE A 618 15.47 30.71 -10.53
C ILE A 618 16.75 29.87 -10.65
N GLY A 619 16.61 28.54 -10.67
CA GLY A 619 17.74 27.64 -10.85
C GLY A 619 18.42 27.82 -12.21
N PHE A 620 17.65 28.02 -13.29
CA PHE A 620 18.18 28.30 -14.62
C PHE A 620 18.98 29.61 -14.67
N GLN A 621 18.44 30.69 -14.09
CA GLN A 621 19.14 31.98 -14.00
C GLN A 621 20.47 31.86 -13.24
N ASN A 622 20.50 31.07 -12.16
CA ASN A 622 21.73 30.80 -11.40
C ASN A 622 22.72 29.95 -12.19
N TRP A 623 22.25 28.94 -12.91
CA TRP A 623 23.09 28.11 -13.78
C TRP A 623 23.73 28.94 -14.89
N LEU A 624 22.96 29.82 -15.54
CA LEU A 624 23.46 30.75 -16.55
C LEU A 624 24.50 31.71 -15.98
N ARG A 625 24.26 32.24 -14.76
CA ARG A 625 25.24 33.08 -14.07
C ARG A 625 26.54 32.34 -13.82
N ASN A 626 26.47 31.08 -13.41
CA ASN A 626 27.67 30.27 -13.18
C ASN A 626 28.40 29.91 -14.49
N LYS A 627 27.66 29.59 -15.56
CA LYS A 627 28.21 29.24 -16.88
C LYS A 627 28.91 30.42 -17.55
N TYR A 628 28.28 31.59 -17.56
CA TYR A 628 28.77 32.75 -18.30
C TYR A 628 29.53 33.77 -17.44
N GLY A 629 29.32 33.78 -16.12
CA GLY A 629 29.89 34.75 -15.19
C GLY A 629 29.24 36.13 -15.29
N GLU A 630 29.26 36.72 -16.48
CA GLU A 630 28.76 38.07 -16.77
C GLU A 630 27.67 38.06 -17.85
N ILE A 631 26.68 38.96 -17.74
CA ILE A 631 25.55 39.03 -18.67
C ILE A 631 25.99 39.36 -20.11
N ALA A 632 27.09 40.12 -20.27
CA ALA A 632 27.65 40.45 -21.58
C ALA A 632 28.10 39.20 -22.36
N ARG A 633 28.65 38.20 -21.67
CA ARG A 633 29.06 36.92 -22.29
C ARG A 633 27.85 36.09 -22.72
N LEU A 634 26.80 36.06 -21.91
CA LEU A 634 25.54 35.42 -22.30
C LEU A 634 24.91 36.12 -23.50
N ASN A 635 24.81 37.45 -23.49
CA ASN A 635 24.29 38.23 -24.60
C ASN A 635 25.05 37.96 -25.90
N ALA A 636 26.38 37.88 -25.85
CA ALA A 636 27.20 37.51 -26.99
C ALA A 636 26.96 36.08 -27.48
N ALA A 637 26.82 35.11 -26.57
CA ALA A 637 26.58 33.71 -26.91
C ALA A 637 25.17 33.46 -27.48
N TRP A 638 24.17 34.16 -26.95
CA TRP A 638 22.78 34.03 -27.37
C TRP A 638 22.40 34.95 -28.52
N GLY A 639 23.19 35.98 -28.83
CA GLY A 639 22.79 37.01 -29.79
C GLY A 639 21.61 37.86 -29.32
N VAL A 640 21.46 38.05 -28.00
CA VAL A 640 20.36 38.81 -27.39
C VAL A 640 20.89 40.01 -26.61
N GLN A 641 19.99 40.91 -26.19
CA GLN A 641 20.30 42.00 -25.28
C GLN A 641 19.38 41.93 -24.05
N THR A 642 19.86 41.30 -22.98
CA THR A 642 19.23 41.36 -21.66
C THR A 642 20.10 42.11 -20.66
N ASN A 643 19.46 42.79 -19.71
CA ASN A 643 20.12 43.65 -18.73
C ASN A 643 20.65 42.88 -17.51
N SER A 644 20.13 41.67 -17.25
CA SER A 644 20.57 40.84 -16.13
C SER A 644 20.13 39.38 -16.29
N PHE A 645 20.76 38.47 -15.56
CA PHE A 645 20.30 37.08 -15.46
C PHE A 645 18.88 36.99 -14.88
N ALA A 646 18.51 37.90 -13.97
CA ALA A 646 17.19 37.93 -13.34
C ALA A 646 16.04 38.24 -14.32
N ALA A 647 16.34 38.85 -15.47
CA ALA A 647 15.37 39.15 -16.52
C ALA A 647 15.14 37.99 -17.51
N ILE A 648 15.81 36.84 -17.32
CA ILE A 648 15.65 35.67 -18.19
C ILE A 648 14.51 34.82 -17.66
N ASP A 649 13.48 34.60 -18.46
CA ASP A 649 12.31 33.79 -18.14
C ASP A 649 11.94 32.82 -19.28
N PRO A 650 10.97 31.91 -19.08
CA PRO A 650 10.54 30.97 -20.12
C PRO A 650 10.03 31.66 -21.39
N LYS A 651 9.42 32.85 -21.25
CA LYS A 651 8.88 33.60 -22.39
C LYS A 651 10.01 34.11 -23.27
N LEU A 652 11.07 34.67 -22.70
CA LEU A 652 12.25 35.10 -23.46
C LEU A 652 12.86 33.94 -24.24
N VAL A 653 13.00 32.76 -23.63
CA VAL A 653 13.54 31.57 -24.32
C VAL A 653 12.66 31.18 -25.51
N ALA A 654 11.34 31.12 -25.32
CA ALA A 654 10.40 30.81 -26.39
C ALA A 654 10.42 31.84 -27.53
N ASP A 655 10.33 33.14 -27.20
CA ASP A 655 10.33 34.25 -28.15
C ASP A 655 11.60 34.29 -29.02
N GLN A 656 12.76 33.87 -28.48
CA GLN A 656 14.01 33.82 -29.24
C GLN A 656 14.09 32.57 -30.12
N THR A 657 13.60 31.43 -29.62
CA THR A 657 13.54 30.18 -30.38
C THR A 657 12.67 30.36 -31.63
N GLU A 658 11.51 31.01 -31.52
CA GLU A 658 10.64 31.36 -32.64
C GLU A 658 11.31 32.25 -33.71
N LYS A 659 12.36 32.98 -33.33
CA LYS A 659 13.15 33.84 -34.23
C LYS A 659 14.35 33.13 -34.85
N GLY A 660 14.49 31.81 -34.64
CA GLY A 660 15.63 31.03 -35.09
C GLY A 660 16.90 31.22 -34.23
N VAL A 661 16.77 31.82 -33.05
CA VAL A 661 17.86 31.95 -32.08
C VAL A 661 17.76 30.79 -31.08
N PHE A 662 18.47 29.70 -31.37
CA PHE A 662 18.34 28.43 -30.63
C PHE A 662 19.22 28.29 -29.39
N ALA A 663 20.24 29.14 -29.22
CA ALA A 663 21.15 29.08 -28.07
C ALA A 663 20.42 29.14 -26.69
N PRO A 664 19.38 29.97 -26.49
CA PRO A 664 18.57 29.93 -25.27
C PRO A 664 17.88 28.58 -25.02
N ALA A 665 17.33 27.95 -26.07
CA ALA A 665 16.67 26.65 -25.97
C ALA A 665 17.67 25.52 -25.64
N ILE A 666 18.84 25.53 -26.28
CA ILE A 666 19.92 24.56 -26.02
C ILE A 666 20.41 24.68 -24.58
N ASP A 667 20.61 25.91 -24.08
CA ASP A 667 21.01 26.14 -22.69
C ASP A 667 19.92 25.72 -21.69
N LYS A 668 18.63 25.96 -22.00
CA LYS A 668 17.51 25.44 -21.20
C LYS A 668 17.56 23.91 -21.12
N THR A 669 17.68 23.22 -22.26
CA THR A 669 17.77 21.75 -22.31
C THR A 669 18.97 21.23 -21.52
N THR A 670 20.14 21.85 -21.70
CA THR A 670 21.36 21.49 -20.99
C THR A 670 21.19 21.64 -19.47
N TYR A 671 20.59 22.74 -19.01
CA TYR A 671 20.33 22.97 -17.59
C TYR A 671 19.41 21.90 -16.99
N LEU A 672 18.31 21.56 -17.67
CA LEU A 672 17.34 20.58 -17.18
C LEU A 672 17.95 19.17 -17.11
N GLU A 673 18.76 18.81 -18.10
CA GLU A 673 19.55 17.58 -18.10
C GLU A 673 20.61 17.55 -17.00
N ASP A 674 21.41 18.61 -16.83
CA ASP A 674 22.43 18.70 -15.76
C ASP A 674 21.81 18.53 -14.38
N LEU A 675 20.63 19.10 -14.21
CA LEU A 675 19.87 19.00 -12.98
C LEU A 675 19.33 17.59 -12.76
N PHE A 676 18.81 16.94 -13.80
CA PHE A 676 18.42 15.52 -13.74
C PHE A 676 19.61 14.61 -13.36
N ILE A 677 20.77 14.80 -14.00
CA ILE A 677 22.01 14.07 -13.68
C ILE A 677 22.38 14.26 -12.21
N ARG A 678 22.33 15.50 -11.70
CA ARG A 678 22.60 15.78 -10.28
C ARG A 678 21.64 15.08 -9.32
N HIS A 679 20.37 14.94 -9.68
CA HIS A 679 19.40 14.20 -8.87
C HIS A 679 19.71 12.72 -8.86
N MET A 680 19.94 12.12 -10.04
CA MET A 680 20.28 10.70 -10.14
C MET A 680 21.55 10.37 -9.37
N LYS A 681 22.57 11.24 -9.45
CA LYS A 681 23.78 11.16 -8.62
C LYS A 681 23.47 11.18 -7.12
N SER A 682 22.75 12.20 -6.66
CA SER A 682 22.44 12.38 -5.23
C SER A 682 21.64 11.20 -4.66
N VAL A 683 20.75 10.65 -5.48
CA VAL A 683 19.90 9.51 -5.14
C VAL A 683 20.74 8.23 -5.09
N ALA A 684 21.61 8.00 -6.06
CA ALA A 684 22.50 6.84 -6.06
C ALA A 684 23.49 6.85 -4.90
N GLU A 685 24.16 7.98 -4.65
CA GLU A 685 25.05 8.16 -3.49
C GLU A 685 24.31 7.89 -2.17
N ALA A 686 23.04 8.31 -2.05
CA ALA A 686 22.24 8.06 -0.86
C ALA A 686 21.87 6.59 -0.65
N VAL A 687 21.58 5.85 -1.73
CA VAL A 687 21.28 4.41 -1.67
C VAL A 687 22.55 3.62 -1.36
N HIS A 688 23.63 3.84 -2.10
CA HIS A 688 24.88 3.10 -1.93
C HIS A 688 25.57 3.39 -0.60
N ALA A 689 25.36 4.57 0.00
CA ALA A 689 25.82 4.86 1.37
C ALA A 689 25.16 3.96 2.44
N VAL A 690 23.98 3.40 2.17
CA VAL A 690 23.29 2.47 3.07
C VAL A 690 23.72 1.03 2.79
N ASP A 691 23.73 0.65 1.52
CA ASP A 691 24.13 -0.66 1.02
C ASP A 691 24.53 -0.56 -0.46
N PRO A 692 25.82 -0.73 -0.81
CA PRO A 692 26.29 -0.63 -2.20
C PRO A 692 25.83 -1.82 -3.07
N THR A 693 25.21 -2.85 -2.49
CA THR A 693 24.67 -3.98 -3.24
C THR A 693 23.25 -3.72 -3.76
N ILE A 694 22.55 -2.71 -3.23
CA ILE A 694 21.24 -2.30 -3.72
C ILE A 694 21.44 -1.54 -5.04
N GLY A 695 20.92 -2.09 -6.13
CA GLY A 695 20.98 -1.42 -7.42
C GLY A 695 20.01 -0.22 -7.49
N ILE A 696 20.36 0.77 -8.30
CA ILE A 696 19.53 1.95 -8.53
C ILE A 696 19.50 2.37 -9.99
N GLY A 697 18.35 2.84 -10.46
CA GLY A 697 18.19 3.39 -11.80
C GLY A 697 16.73 3.55 -12.17
N GLN A 698 16.40 3.59 -13.45
CA GLN A 698 15.03 3.89 -13.89
C GLN A 698 14.45 2.80 -14.80
N GLY A 699 13.17 2.50 -14.58
CA GLY A 699 12.37 1.61 -15.42
C GLY A 699 11.68 2.39 -16.52
N ALA A 700 11.40 1.76 -17.66
CA ALA A 700 10.54 2.31 -18.71
C ALA A 700 10.87 3.76 -19.15
N ALA A 701 12.17 4.12 -19.17
CA ALA A 701 12.61 5.49 -19.39
C ALA A 701 13.81 5.56 -20.35
N SER A 702 13.72 6.47 -21.32
CA SER A 702 14.85 6.93 -22.13
C SER A 702 15.43 8.21 -21.53
N PHE A 703 16.75 8.36 -21.57
CA PHE A 703 17.43 9.60 -21.17
C PHE A 703 18.00 10.35 -22.37
N GLY A 704 17.71 9.91 -23.60
CA GLY A 704 18.23 10.49 -24.83
C GLY A 704 19.73 10.72 -24.79
N ASN A 705 20.15 11.98 -24.90
CA ASN A 705 21.54 12.39 -25.03
C ASN A 705 22.35 12.31 -23.73
N ILE A 706 21.74 11.98 -22.59
CA ILE A 706 22.42 11.93 -21.28
C ILE A 706 22.50 10.52 -20.67
N VAL A 707 22.26 9.47 -21.48
CA VAL A 707 22.45 8.08 -21.03
C VAL A 707 23.83 7.87 -20.40
N PRO A 708 24.95 8.36 -20.99
CA PRO A 708 26.27 8.18 -20.38
C PRO A 708 26.44 8.85 -19.02
N GLU A 709 25.97 10.08 -18.88
CA GLU A 709 26.10 10.87 -17.66
C GLU A 709 25.25 10.32 -16.52
N VAL A 710 24.07 9.76 -16.82
CA VAL A 710 23.23 9.12 -15.81
C VAL A 710 23.80 7.77 -15.37
N LEU A 711 24.23 6.93 -16.31
CA LEU A 711 24.83 5.61 -16.00
C LEU A 711 26.19 5.70 -15.31
N ALA A 712 26.88 6.83 -15.39
CA ALA A 712 28.07 7.09 -14.56
C ALA A 712 27.75 7.10 -13.04
N HIS A 713 26.47 7.22 -12.68
CA HIS A 713 26.01 7.30 -11.30
C HIS A 713 25.01 6.22 -10.90
N THR A 714 24.30 5.62 -11.86
CA THR A 714 23.29 4.58 -11.58
C THR A 714 23.72 3.22 -12.08
N ASP A 715 23.15 2.17 -11.49
CA ASP A 715 23.46 0.79 -11.81
C ASP A 715 22.69 0.25 -13.02
N THR A 716 21.60 0.91 -13.40
CA THR A 716 20.70 0.42 -14.46
C THR A 716 19.99 1.48 -15.28
N ILE A 717 19.72 1.13 -16.53
CA ILE A 717 18.79 1.83 -17.43
C ILE A 717 17.97 0.81 -18.21
N ILE A 718 16.68 1.12 -18.39
CA ILE A 718 15.69 0.17 -18.88
C ILE A 718 14.68 0.89 -19.79
N PRO A 719 15.08 1.38 -20.98
CA PRO A 719 14.18 2.13 -21.85
C PRO A 719 13.05 1.26 -22.41
N TYR A 720 11.96 1.89 -22.87
CA TYR A 720 11.11 1.26 -23.88
C TYR A 720 11.93 1.06 -25.14
N ILE A 721 11.77 -0.10 -25.81
CA ILE A 721 12.54 -0.55 -26.98
C ILE A 721 13.10 0.62 -27.80
N GLY A 722 14.38 0.90 -27.62
CA GLY A 722 15.11 2.04 -28.18
C GLY A 722 16.52 1.59 -28.55
N PRO A 723 16.77 1.22 -29.82
CA PRO A 723 18.06 0.64 -30.22
C PRO A 723 19.25 1.52 -29.84
N LEU A 724 19.13 2.85 -29.99
CA LEU A 724 20.20 3.78 -29.64
C LEU A 724 20.53 3.76 -28.14
N ASP A 725 19.53 3.89 -27.27
CA ASP A 725 19.74 3.95 -25.82
C ASP A 725 20.38 2.68 -25.29
N ILE A 726 19.96 1.52 -25.81
CA ILE A 726 20.55 0.23 -25.44
C ILE A 726 21.99 0.13 -25.91
N GLU A 727 22.28 0.54 -27.14
CA GLU A 727 23.63 0.55 -27.72
C GLU A 727 24.58 1.49 -26.95
N LEU A 728 24.08 2.64 -26.49
CA LEU A 728 24.82 3.56 -25.62
C LEU A 728 25.02 2.97 -24.22
N ALA A 729 23.96 2.46 -23.60
CA ALA A 729 23.98 1.93 -22.24
C ALA A 729 24.94 0.74 -22.11
N ARG A 730 24.89 -0.19 -23.06
CA ARG A 730 25.76 -1.37 -23.06
C ARG A 730 27.23 -1.05 -23.30
N ALA A 731 27.55 0.12 -23.84
CA ALA A 731 28.93 0.56 -24.07
C ALA A 731 29.60 1.09 -22.79
N LEU A 732 28.84 1.20 -21.70
CA LEU A 732 29.27 1.76 -20.42
C LEU A 732 29.25 0.69 -19.33
N PRO A 733 30.01 0.85 -18.23
CA PRO A 733 29.85 0.00 -17.06
C PRO A 733 28.43 0.05 -16.52
N HIS A 734 27.85 -1.11 -16.22
CA HIS A 734 26.49 -1.22 -15.69
C HIS A 734 26.34 -2.50 -14.87
N LYS A 735 25.37 -2.50 -13.94
CA LYS A 735 24.93 -3.72 -13.23
C LYS A 735 23.80 -4.42 -13.97
N TRP A 736 22.79 -3.65 -14.40
CA TRP A 736 21.64 -4.17 -15.14
C TRP A 736 21.32 -3.24 -16.33
N VAL A 737 21.40 -3.72 -17.57
CA VAL A 737 20.94 -2.99 -18.75
C VAL A 737 19.99 -3.87 -19.54
N GLY A 738 18.86 -3.31 -19.92
CA GLY A 738 17.80 -4.08 -20.53
C GLY A 738 16.71 -3.26 -21.17
N GLU A 739 15.69 -3.94 -21.66
CA GLU A 739 14.54 -3.31 -22.30
C GLU A 739 13.28 -3.53 -21.46
N THR A 740 12.42 -2.51 -21.43
CA THR A 740 11.04 -2.69 -21.02
C THR A 740 10.27 -3.29 -22.19
N ILE A 741 9.81 -4.53 -22.05
CA ILE A 741 9.14 -5.31 -23.09
C ILE A 741 7.85 -5.94 -22.57
N GLY A 742 6.88 -6.14 -23.47
CA GLY A 742 5.71 -6.95 -23.17
C GLY A 742 4.44 -6.46 -23.89
N ILE A 743 3.29 -6.67 -23.27
CA ILE A 743 1.98 -6.77 -23.92
C ILE A 743 1.20 -5.46 -23.79
N TYR A 744 1.70 -4.41 -24.45
CA TYR A 744 1.06 -3.09 -24.43
C TYR A 744 -0.31 -3.10 -25.11
N GLY A 745 -1.35 -2.68 -24.37
CA GLY A 745 -2.70 -2.47 -24.89
C GLY A 745 -3.40 -3.71 -25.44
N GLY A 746 -2.95 -4.93 -25.10
CA GLY A 746 -3.58 -6.18 -25.51
C GLY A 746 -3.55 -6.48 -27.02
N LYS A 747 -2.78 -5.72 -27.81
CA LYS A 747 -2.67 -5.92 -29.26
C LYS A 747 -2.10 -7.32 -29.55
N LYS A 748 -2.75 -8.04 -30.46
CA LYS A 748 -2.22 -9.30 -31.01
C LYS A 748 -1.02 -8.96 -31.88
N VAL A 749 0.12 -9.54 -31.55
CA VAL A 749 1.39 -9.41 -32.28
C VAL A 749 1.82 -10.83 -32.66
N PRO A 750 2.41 -11.07 -33.84
CA PRO A 750 2.88 -12.41 -34.20
C PRO A 750 3.84 -13.00 -33.16
N ASP A 751 3.70 -14.30 -32.87
CA ASP A 751 4.51 -15.00 -31.86
C ASP A 751 6.02 -14.82 -32.11
N ALA A 752 6.46 -14.86 -33.37
CA ALA A 752 7.86 -14.64 -33.74
C ALA A 752 8.38 -13.28 -33.26
N MET A 753 7.56 -12.23 -33.31
CA MET A 753 7.94 -10.90 -32.83
C MET A 753 7.99 -10.85 -31.29
N ARG A 754 7.13 -11.60 -30.60
CA ARG A 754 7.17 -11.74 -29.12
C ARG A 754 8.44 -12.44 -28.66
N ARG A 755 8.81 -13.55 -29.33
CA ARG A 755 10.08 -14.25 -29.08
C ARG A 755 11.27 -13.34 -29.36
N LYS A 756 11.24 -12.61 -30.48
CA LYS A 756 12.30 -11.68 -30.87
C LYS A 756 12.60 -10.66 -29.77
N GLN A 757 11.60 -10.12 -29.05
CA GLN A 757 11.85 -9.11 -28.02
C GLN A 757 12.79 -9.61 -26.90
N VAL A 758 12.54 -10.82 -26.38
CA VAL A 758 13.38 -11.42 -25.32
C VAL A 758 14.79 -11.72 -25.85
N TRP A 759 14.87 -12.38 -27.00
CA TRP A 759 16.14 -12.74 -27.61
C TRP A 759 16.96 -11.54 -28.08
N HIS A 760 16.31 -10.49 -28.56
CA HIS A 760 16.96 -9.25 -28.99
C HIS A 760 17.74 -8.62 -27.85
N GLY A 761 17.11 -8.43 -26.68
CA GLY A 761 17.82 -7.90 -25.50
C GLY A 761 19.09 -8.70 -25.20
N LEU A 762 18.98 -10.02 -25.09
CA LEU A 762 20.13 -10.88 -24.81
C LEU A 762 21.22 -10.81 -25.88
N PHE A 763 20.85 -10.91 -27.17
CA PHE A 763 21.83 -10.83 -28.26
C PHE A 763 22.48 -9.47 -28.39
N THR A 764 21.80 -8.40 -27.97
CA THR A 764 22.33 -7.04 -27.90
C THR A 764 23.23 -6.83 -26.66
N GLY A 765 23.37 -7.83 -25.79
CA GLY A 765 24.25 -7.81 -24.62
C GLY A 765 23.59 -7.29 -23.35
N CYS A 766 22.25 -7.15 -23.36
CA CYS A 766 21.48 -6.84 -22.17
C CYS A 766 21.44 -8.05 -21.23
N ASN A 767 21.60 -7.80 -19.94
CA ASN A 767 21.51 -8.79 -18.86
C ASN A 767 20.21 -8.64 -18.04
N PHE A 768 19.25 -7.88 -18.58
CA PHE A 768 18.06 -7.50 -17.86
C PHE A 768 16.84 -7.33 -18.79
N SER A 769 15.63 -7.55 -18.26
CA SER A 769 14.39 -7.14 -18.92
C SER A 769 13.31 -6.73 -17.92
N TRP A 770 12.55 -5.66 -18.23
CA TRP A 770 11.34 -5.31 -17.49
C TRP A 770 10.09 -5.75 -18.26
N PHE A 771 9.45 -6.81 -17.78
CA PHE A 771 8.28 -7.40 -18.40
C PHE A 771 6.98 -6.67 -18.00
N TRP A 772 6.40 -5.93 -18.95
CA TRP A 772 5.12 -5.21 -18.80
C TRP A 772 4.09 -5.64 -19.86
N SER A 773 2.94 -6.23 -19.57
CA SER A 773 2.38 -6.67 -18.29
C SER A 773 1.75 -8.06 -18.46
N ALA A 774 1.89 -8.91 -17.45
CA ALA A 774 1.26 -10.22 -17.43
C ALA A 774 -0.25 -10.17 -17.11
N CYS A 775 -0.79 -9.07 -16.57
CA CYS A 775 -2.14 -9.05 -16.00
C CYS A 775 -3.21 -8.41 -16.91
N ILE A 776 -2.93 -7.29 -17.60
CA ILE A 776 -3.95 -6.56 -18.39
C ILE A 776 -4.31 -7.33 -19.68
N ALA A 777 -3.43 -8.23 -20.14
CA ALA A 777 -3.63 -9.01 -21.36
C ALA A 777 -2.91 -10.36 -21.40
N GLY A 778 -2.12 -10.70 -20.36
CA GLY A 778 -1.24 -11.87 -20.37
C GLY A 778 -1.88 -13.16 -19.86
N LEU A 779 -2.88 -13.10 -18.99
CA LEU A 779 -3.64 -14.27 -18.52
C LEU A 779 -5.01 -14.35 -19.23
N HIS A 780 -5.55 -15.56 -19.31
CA HIS A 780 -6.95 -15.80 -19.67
C HIS A 780 -7.87 -15.49 -18.48
N GLY A 781 -9.18 -15.43 -18.72
CA GLY A 781 -10.18 -15.20 -17.65
C GLY A 781 -10.23 -16.32 -16.60
N ASP A 782 -9.72 -17.50 -16.94
CA ASP A 782 -9.50 -18.64 -16.03
C ASP A 782 -8.14 -18.60 -15.33
N LEU A 783 -7.40 -17.50 -15.47
CA LEU A 783 -6.07 -17.22 -14.92
C LEU A 783 -4.94 -18.07 -15.52
N THR A 784 -5.19 -18.89 -16.55
CA THR A 784 -4.11 -19.60 -17.27
C THR A 784 -3.29 -18.64 -18.14
N THR A 785 -2.04 -19.00 -18.46
CA THR A 785 -1.19 -18.20 -19.35
C THR A 785 -1.74 -18.19 -20.77
N ASN A 786 -1.86 -17.01 -21.39
CA ASN A 786 -2.29 -16.92 -22.79
C ASN A 786 -1.13 -17.26 -23.74
N PRO A 787 -1.21 -18.37 -24.51
CA PRO A 787 -0.10 -18.86 -25.32
C PRO A 787 0.32 -17.85 -26.39
N GLY A 788 -0.62 -17.20 -27.09
CA GLY A 788 -0.33 -16.21 -28.14
C GLY A 788 0.03 -14.81 -27.62
N ARG A 789 0.29 -14.67 -26.31
CA ARG A 789 0.56 -13.39 -25.65
C ARG A 789 1.71 -13.52 -24.65
N SER A 790 1.40 -13.75 -23.36
CA SER A 790 2.44 -13.86 -22.33
C SER A 790 3.17 -15.20 -22.41
N GLY A 791 2.45 -16.29 -22.73
CA GLY A 791 2.99 -17.65 -22.73
C GLY A 791 4.22 -17.78 -23.62
N VAL A 792 4.18 -17.26 -24.85
CA VAL A 792 5.35 -17.24 -25.75
C VAL A 792 6.54 -16.48 -25.17
N MET A 793 6.33 -15.35 -24.48
CA MET A 793 7.42 -14.60 -23.85
C MET A 793 7.97 -15.34 -22.62
N LEU A 794 7.09 -15.91 -21.79
CA LEU A 794 7.45 -16.70 -20.60
C LEU A 794 8.27 -17.94 -20.99
N GLU A 795 7.88 -18.65 -22.04
CA GLU A 795 8.68 -19.77 -22.57
C GLU A 795 10.03 -19.29 -23.13
N SER A 796 10.08 -18.12 -23.78
CA SER A 796 11.36 -17.54 -24.24
C SER A 796 12.29 -17.21 -23.08
N TYR A 797 11.77 -16.64 -21.98
CA TYR A 797 12.55 -16.41 -20.77
C TYR A 797 13.05 -17.70 -20.13
N ARG A 798 12.19 -18.73 -20.06
CA ARG A 798 12.59 -20.05 -19.56
C ARG A 798 13.68 -20.67 -20.42
N GLU A 799 13.61 -20.50 -21.73
CA GLU A 799 14.62 -20.97 -22.69
C GLU A 799 15.96 -20.24 -22.47
N VAL A 800 15.93 -18.90 -22.45
CA VAL A 800 17.12 -18.06 -22.23
C VAL A 800 17.79 -18.35 -20.89
N THR A 801 17.02 -18.49 -19.82
CA THR A 801 17.55 -18.63 -18.44
C THR A 801 17.94 -20.05 -18.04
N ARG A 802 17.98 -20.99 -19.00
CA ARG A 802 18.46 -22.37 -18.80
C ARG A 802 19.93 -22.58 -19.19
N GLY A 803 20.68 -21.50 -19.40
CA GLY A 803 22.09 -21.54 -19.76
C GLY A 803 22.50 -20.66 -20.95
N PRO A 804 21.66 -20.41 -21.97
CA PRO A 804 22.03 -19.50 -23.07
C PRO A 804 22.42 -18.10 -22.60
N ASP A 805 21.76 -17.57 -21.58
CA ASP A 805 22.12 -16.32 -20.91
C ASP A 805 23.57 -16.31 -20.43
N ALA A 806 23.95 -17.29 -19.61
CA ALA A 806 25.29 -17.40 -19.06
C ALA A 806 26.35 -17.55 -20.17
N LEU A 807 26.04 -18.33 -21.22
CA LEU A 807 26.96 -18.50 -22.35
C LEU A 807 27.19 -17.20 -23.13
N LEU A 808 26.13 -16.44 -23.40
CA LEU A 808 26.21 -15.22 -24.19
C LEU A 808 26.77 -14.04 -23.41
N LEU A 809 26.37 -13.89 -22.14
CA LEU A 809 26.74 -12.72 -21.33
C LEU A 809 28.12 -12.84 -20.69
N ARG A 810 28.59 -14.06 -20.42
CA ARG A 810 29.99 -14.29 -20.00
C ARG A 810 30.95 -14.42 -21.19
N GLY A 811 30.41 -14.53 -22.39
CA GLY A 811 31.19 -14.58 -23.63
C GLY A 811 31.86 -13.24 -23.92
N ARG A 812 33.06 -13.27 -24.51
CA ARG A 812 33.69 -12.07 -25.04
C ARG A 812 32.97 -11.66 -26.32
N ARG A 813 32.32 -10.49 -26.31
CA ARG A 813 31.79 -9.87 -27.53
C ARG A 813 32.92 -9.46 -28.47
N LEU A 814 32.77 -9.84 -29.74
CA LEU A 814 33.60 -9.34 -30.83
C LEU A 814 33.06 -7.97 -31.28
N ASN A 815 33.95 -7.10 -31.73
CA ASN A 815 33.59 -5.85 -32.39
C ASN A 815 34.25 -5.83 -33.77
N ASP A 816 33.64 -5.12 -34.72
CA ASP A 816 34.13 -5.02 -36.10
C ASP A 816 35.23 -3.96 -36.26
N GLY A 817 35.79 -3.44 -35.17
CA GLY A 817 36.77 -2.34 -35.19
C GLY A 817 36.18 -0.97 -35.53
N ILE A 818 34.85 -0.81 -35.53
CA ILE A 818 34.15 0.44 -35.81
C ILE A 818 33.57 1.02 -34.52
N ALA A 819 33.84 2.30 -34.26
CA ALA A 819 33.24 3.06 -33.17
C ALA A 819 32.44 4.24 -33.73
N ILE A 820 31.24 4.47 -33.19
CA ILE A 820 30.38 5.61 -33.53
C ILE A 820 30.41 6.57 -32.34
N LEU A 821 30.82 7.82 -32.58
CA LEU A 821 30.89 8.84 -31.53
C LEU A 821 29.47 9.37 -31.22
N HIS A 822 29.06 9.23 -29.97
CA HIS A 822 27.89 9.93 -29.42
C HIS A 822 28.31 11.25 -28.77
N SER A 823 27.53 12.31 -29.00
CA SER A 823 27.80 13.64 -28.48
C SER A 823 26.52 14.29 -27.98
N ARG A 824 26.49 14.62 -26.69
CA ARG A 824 25.36 15.30 -26.04
C ARG A 824 25.01 16.62 -26.73
N SER A 825 26.02 17.44 -27.04
CA SER A 825 25.84 18.73 -27.70
C SER A 825 25.32 18.62 -29.14
N SER A 826 25.77 17.60 -29.89
CA SER A 826 25.23 17.32 -31.23
C SER A 826 23.78 16.84 -31.15
N GLY A 827 23.45 16.06 -30.11
CA GLY A 827 22.10 15.65 -29.80
C GLY A 827 21.16 16.82 -29.52
N HIS A 828 21.61 17.86 -28.80
CA HIS A 828 20.83 19.09 -28.57
C HIS A 828 20.53 19.87 -29.85
N MET A 829 21.47 19.90 -30.79
CA MET A 829 21.29 20.59 -32.07
C MET A 829 20.37 19.86 -33.04
N THR A 830 20.25 18.53 -32.92
CA THR A 830 19.60 17.69 -33.93
C THR A 830 18.11 18.04 -34.14
N PRO A 831 17.28 18.25 -33.11
CA PRO A 831 15.89 18.68 -33.30
C PRO A 831 15.77 20.02 -34.03
N HIS A 832 16.71 20.93 -33.81
CA HIS A 832 16.72 22.26 -34.42
C HIS A 832 17.32 22.28 -35.84
N ALA A 833 18.09 21.27 -36.24
CA ALA A 833 18.75 21.25 -37.54
C ALA A 833 17.76 21.29 -38.72
N GLN A 834 16.59 20.65 -38.59
CA GLN A 834 15.52 20.73 -39.59
C GLN A 834 14.94 22.15 -39.68
N GLU A 835 14.72 22.80 -38.54
CA GLU A 835 14.19 24.18 -38.47
C GLU A 835 15.20 25.21 -39.00
N MET A 836 16.49 25.00 -38.73
CA MET A 836 17.57 25.83 -39.29
C MET A 836 17.59 25.78 -40.83
N SER A 837 17.30 24.62 -41.43
CA SER A 837 17.24 24.49 -42.90
C SER A 837 16.07 25.24 -43.54
N THR A 838 15.03 25.57 -42.77
CA THR A 838 13.89 26.38 -43.21
C THR A 838 14.06 27.89 -42.97
N HIS A 839 14.99 28.28 -42.09
CA HIS A 839 15.29 29.68 -41.78
C HIS A 839 16.54 30.23 -42.49
N ALA A 840 17.40 29.34 -43.01
CA ALA A 840 18.50 29.66 -43.94
C ALA A 840 17.97 29.77 -45.37
#